data_AF-A0AAQ0U5T0-F1
#
_entry.id   AF-A0AAQ0U5T0-F1
#
_cell.length_a   1.000
_cell.length_b   1.000
_cell.length_c   1.000
_cell.angle_alpha   90.00
_cell.angle_beta   90.00
_cell.angle_gamma   90.00
#
_symmetry.space_group_name_H-M   'P 1'
#
loop_
_entity.id
_entity.type
_entity.pdbx_description
1 polymer ?
#
loop_
_entity_poly.entity_id
_entity_poly.type
_entity_poly.pdbx_seq_one_letter_code
_entity_poly.pdbx_strand_id
1 'polypeptide(L)'
;MKLTAQQSDRAAGVLLGTAAGDALGAGYEFTYPNTEVTIDMIGGGPFNWAPGEWTDDTSMAVSIAEVAATGIDIGSSDGLDTIAAQFIRWYDSKPADIGNQTRAVLSARSESAAAMADRARAISGRKAGNGSLMRTAPVALAYLDDAERARSAAHRISSLTHDDPRAGQACELWTHAIRHAVVAGNFEGARDFLSVADQEVAEYWGPLLDQAETGKPQDFSKNGWVVHALQTAWWAITSTDNADARHLQYALEAAVRAGGDTDTTAAIAGGLLGARWGASAVPARWRRIMHGWPGYRSSDLVRLAIKTARGGTDDKNGWPSTAELDYSRFRGTHHLTTHPHDDGVLLGGVDAVSTADYDAVVSLCRMGTRQVCSDHVEFWLVDDGPDSNANLEFVLDDAARTVQALRAEGKRVLLHCVQAHSRTPSVAARYSMLIGRDPYDVRSAMPWARPKRELWNTALGNTAVGNTGGSMPAITVVEGDITTLTVDAIVNAANSRLLGGGGVDGAIHRAGGPEILKACEVLRNTSLPDGLPVGAAVATTAGKLHAKAVIHTVGPRYSRSEDRSGLLRSAYTRSLAVADSIGARTVAFPLISAGVYGWPKEDAVRQAVSAIRAAKTEVETVTLVAFNKETADLMRRAIA
;
A
#
# COMPACT_ATOMS: atom_id res chain seq x y z
N MET A 1 -12.61 22.46 6.29
CA MET A 1 -13.36 21.18 6.01
C MET A 1 -13.22 20.14 7.14
N LYS A 2 -14.22 19.27 7.40
CA LYS A 2 -14.07 18.09 8.28
C LYS A 2 -13.80 16.84 7.44
N LEU A 3 -12.67 16.17 7.66
CA LEU A 3 -12.23 15.02 6.87
C LEU A 3 -12.87 13.71 7.35
N THR A 4 -13.19 12.82 6.41
CA THR A 4 -13.52 11.41 6.71
C THR A 4 -12.26 10.62 7.13
N ALA A 5 -12.42 9.38 7.57
CA ALA A 5 -11.30 8.49 7.87
C ALA A 5 -10.41 8.27 6.65
N GLN A 6 -11.00 7.96 5.49
CA GLN A 6 -10.27 7.79 4.23
C GLN A 6 -9.59 9.07 3.75
N GLN A 7 -10.23 10.24 3.89
CA GLN A 7 -9.61 11.52 3.54
C GLN A 7 -8.46 11.87 4.48
N SER A 8 -8.56 11.51 5.77
CA SER A 8 -7.47 11.67 6.73
C SER A 8 -6.28 10.77 6.37
N ASP A 9 -6.53 9.51 6.03
CA ASP A 9 -5.47 8.59 5.58
C ASP A 9 -4.77 9.09 4.31
N ARG A 10 -5.55 9.57 3.33
CA ARG A 10 -5.05 10.24 2.12
C ARG A 10 -4.25 11.50 2.41
N ALA A 11 -4.73 12.37 3.29
CA ALA A 11 -4.00 13.56 3.70
C ALA A 11 -2.66 13.21 4.35
N ALA A 12 -2.64 12.23 5.27
CA ALA A 12 -1.41 11.73 5.87
C ALA A 12 -0.43 11.14 4.83
N GLY A 13 -0.98 10.50 3.80
CA GLY A 13 -0.23 9.92 2.70
C GLY A 13 0.54 10.94 1.88
N VAL A 14 0.13 12.21 1.80
CA VAL A 14 0.81 13.21 0.98
C VAL A 14 2.27 13.41 1.37
N LEU A 15 2.55 13.78 2.62
CA LEU A 15 3.93 13.96 3.07
C LEU A 15 4.68 12.64 3.20
N LEU A 16 3.99 11.59 3.67
CA LEU A 16 4.62 10.28 3.85
C LEU A 16 5.02 9.64 2.52
N GLY A 17 4.19 9.79 1.48
CA GLY A 17 4.44 9.33 0.13
C GLY A 17 5.55 10.13 -0.54
N THR A 18 5.57 11.47 -0.39
CA THR A 18 6.68 12.31 -0.85
C THR A 18 8.01 11.86 -0.24
N ALA A 19 8.07 11.70 1.08
CA ALA A 19 9.26 11.21 1.76
C ALA A 19 9.66 9.79 1.37
N ALA A 20 8.67 8.90 1.15
CA ALA A 20 8.95 7.54 0.72
C ALA A 20 9.55 7.50 -0.69
N GLY A 21 9.06 8.34 -1.60
CA GLY A 21 9.62 8.47 -2.95
C GLY A 21 11.05 9.02 -2.92
N ASP A 22 11.24 10.13 -2.21
CA ASP A 22 12.54 10.77 -1.99
C ASP A 22 13.59 9.77 -1.45
N ALA A 23 13.35 9.21 -0.25
CA ALA A 23 14.29 8.30 0.38
C ALA A 23 14.52 6.99 -0.40
N LEU A 24 13.55 6.55 -1.21
CA LEU A 24 13.72 5.40 -2.10
C LEU A 24 14.61 5.74 -3.30
N GLY A 25 14.50 6.96 -3.84
CA GLY A 25 15.26 7.43 -5.00
C GLY A 25 16.67 7.92 -4.68
N ALA A 26 16.93 8.40 -3.46
CA ALA A 26 18.19 9.04 -3.07
C ALA A 26 19.45 8.19 -3.34
N GLY A 27 19.38 6.87 -3.09
CA GLY A 27 20.50 5.96 -3.31
C GLY A 27 20.81 5.67 -4.79
N TYR A 28 19.88 5.98 -5.68
CA TYR A 28 19.95 5.67 -7.11
C TYR A 28 20.13 6.90 -7.99
N GLU A 29 20.32 8.08 -7.40
CA GLU A 29 20.47 9.34 -8.12
C GLU A 29 21.58 9.24 -9.19
N PHE A 30 21.27 9.66 -10.41
CA PHE A 30 22.09 9.56 -11.62
C PHE A 30 22.42 8.12 -12.09
N THR A 31 21.68 7.12 -11.63
CA THR A 31 21.79 5.73 -12.10
C THR A 31 20.56 5.30 -12.90
N TYR A 32 20.61 4.09 -13.50
CA TYR A 32 19.51 3.48 -14.25
C TYR A 32 19.37 2.00 -13.84
N PRO A 33 18.70 1.70 -12.71
CA PRO A 33 18.59 0.33 -12.21
C PRO A 33 17.86 -0.58 -13.19
N ASN A 34 18.48 -1.72 -13.54
CA ASN A 34 17.84 -2.73 -14.39
C ASN A 34 16.77 -3.53 -13.62
N THR A 35 15.97 -4.33 -14.33
CA THR A 35 14.84 -5.09 -13.77
C THR A 35 15.22 -6.16 -12.75
N GLU A 36 16.48 -6.57 -12.68
CA GLU A 36 16.96 -7.57 -11.71
C GLU A 36 17.33 -6.94 -10.36
N VAL A 37 17.61 -5.64 -10.34
CA VAL A 37 17.88 -4.90 -9.10
C VAL A 37 16.58 -4.75 -8.31
N THR A 38 16.55 -5.27 -7.09
CA THR A 38 15.48 -4.96 -6.13
C THR A 38 15.63 -3.50 -5.70
N ILE A 39 14.58 -2.70 -5.88
CA ILE A 39 14.57 -1.30 -5.46
C ILE A 39 14.17 -1.26 -3.98
N ASP A 40 15.00 -0.64 -3.16
CA ASP A 40 14.74 -0.42 -1.74
C ASP A 40 15.46 0.83 -1.24
N MET A 41 15.19 1.26 0.00
CA MET A 41 15.82 2.43 0.62
C MET A 41 17.26 2.11 1.05
N ILE A 42 18.15 1.95 0.07
CA ILE A 42 19.52 1.45 0.27
C ILE A 42 20.49 2.48 0.85
N GLY A 43 20.15 3.78 0.84
CA GLY A 43 21.09 4.86 1.12
C GLY A 43 22.20 4.93 0.05
N GLY A 44 23.38 5.45 0.41
CA GLY A 44 24.48 5.63 -0.52
C GLY A 44 24.26 6.83 -1.46
N GLY A 45 24.37 6.61 -2.76
CA GLY A 45 24.24 7.70 -3.75
C GLY A 45 25.37 8.74 -3.66
N PRO A 46 25.24 9.89 -4.36
CA PRO A 46 26.29 10.90 -4.48
C PRO A 46 26.66 11.58 -3.16
N PHE A 47 25.76 11.60 -2.19
CA PHE A 47 25.96 12.24 -0.88
C PHE A 47 26.16 11.25 0.26
N ASN A 48 26.23 9.95 -0.03
CA ASN A 48 26.39 8.87 0.96
C ASN A 48 25.29 8.90 2.05
N TRP A 49 24.04 8.98 1.60
CA TRP A 49 22.82 8.95 2.42
C TRP A 49 22.75 7.71 3.31
N ALA A 50 22.20 7.85 4.51
CA ALA A 50 21.83 6.68 5.30
C ALA A 50 20.62 5.94 4.67
N PRO A 51 20.47 4.62 4.88
CA PRO A 51 19.27 3.90 4.47
C PRO A 51 17.99 4.54 5.04
N GLY A 52 17.07 4.93 4.15
CA GLY A 52 15.83 5.63 4.50
C GLY A 52 15.99 7.12 4.78
N GLU A 53 17.16 7.71 4.56
CA GLU A 53 17.36 9.16 4.66
C GLU A 53 16.77 9.87 3.44
N TRP A 54 15.92 10.88 3.67
CA TRP A 54 15.38 11.75 2.63
C TRP A 54 16.24 13.01 2.40
N THR A 55 16.12 13.62 1.23
CA THR A 55 16.97 14.70 0.72
C THR A 55 16.33 16.09 0.90
N ASP A 56 16.67 17.05 0.02
CA ASP A 56 16.13 18.40 0.03
C ASP A 56 14.65 18.47 -0.39
N ASP A 57 14.16 17.54 -1.22
CA ASP A 57 12.75 17.44 -1.62
C ASP A 57 11.82 17.44 -0.40
N THR A 58 11.99 16.45 0.48
CA THR A 58 11.18 16.30 1.69
C THR A 58 11.51 17.36 2.72
N SER A 59 12.78 17.75 2.87
CA SER A 59 13.18 18.75 3.85
C SER A 59 12.53 20.12 3.58
N MET A 60 12.49 20.53 2.32
CA MET A 60 11.83 21.77 1.92
C MET A 60 10.29 21.64 1.94
N ALA A 61 9.73 20.46 1.63
CA ALA A 61 8.30 20.20 1.80
C ALA A 61 7.88 20.32 3.28
N VAL A 62 8.65 19.69 4.19
CA VAL A 62 8.45 19.78 5.65
C VAL A 62 8.49 21.23 6.12
N SER A 63 9.41 22.05 5.59
CA SER A 63 9.48 23.48 5.92
C SER A 63 8.17 24.22 5.63
N ILE A 64 7.53 23.95 4.49
CA ILE A 64 6.22 24.52 4.13
C ILE A 64 5.12 23.96 5.05
N ALA A 65 5.13 22.64 5.28
CA ALA A 65 4.14 21.97 6.10
C ALA A 65 4.16 22.41 7.57
N GLU A 66 5.34 22.67 8.15
CA GLU A 66 5.52 23.22 9.50
C GLU A 66 4.81 24.57 9.63
N VAL A 67 4.95 25.47 8.64
CA VAL A 67 4.24 26.76 8.63
C VAL A 67 2.74 26.55 8.51
N ALA A 68 2.30 25.72 7.55
CA ALA A 68 0.88 25.47 7.33
C ALA A 68 0.20 24.83 8.56
N ALA A 69 0.91 23.98 9.30
CA ALA A 69 0.44 23.34 10.53
C ALA A 69 0.31 24.29 11.73
N THR A 70 0.75 25.56 11.61
CA THR A 70 0.45 26.61 12.60
C THR A 70 -0.94 27.22 12.42
N GLY A 71 -1.59 26.96 11.28
CA GLY A 71 -2.85 27.60 10.88
C GLY A 71 -2.67 28.95 10.16
N ILE A 72 -1.43 29.41 9.95
CA ILE A 72 -1.13 30.58 9.11
C ILE A 72 -1.52 30.28 7.65
N ASP A 73 -2.14 31.26 7.00
CA ASP A 73 -2.37 31.22 5.56
C ASP A 73 -1.04 31.32 4.80
N ILE A 74 -0.52 30.20 4.31
CA ILE A 74 0.77 30.11 3.61
C ILE A 74 0.83 30.86 2.28
N GLY A 75 -0.34 31.23 1.74
CA GLY A 75 -0.47 32.10 0.57
C GLY A 75 -0.55 33.58 0.94
N SER A 76 -0.57 33.98 2.21
CA SER A 76 -0.51 35.39 2.61
C SER A 76 0.94 35.92 2.57
N SER A 77 1.14 37.24 2.64
CA SER A 77 2.49 37.82 2.72
C SER A 77 3.24 37.30 3.96
N ASP A 78 2.60 37.31 5.12
CA ASP A 78 3.18 36.81 6.37
C ASP A 78 3.49 35.32 6.30
N GLY A 79 2.61 34.52 5.67
CA GLY A 79 2.83 33.10 5.44
C GLY A 79 4.04 32.84 4.54
N LEU A 80 4.19 33.61 3.46
CA LEU A 80 5.34 33.51 2.57
C LEU A 80 6.65 33.92 3.26
N ASP A 81 6.66 34.99 4.05
CA ASP A 81 7.83 35.40 4.84
C ASP A 81 8.20 34.32 5.88
N THR A 82 7.20 33.68 6.51
CA THR A 82 7.44 32.58 7.44
C THR A 82 8.03 31.35 6.74
N ILE A 83 7.57 31.04 5.52
CA ILE A 83 8.17 29.97 4.68
C ILE A 83 9.60 30.34 4.29
N ALA A 84 9.86 31.58 3.91
CA ALA A 84 11.19 32.06 3.58
C ALA A 84 12.16 31.91 4.77
N ALA A 85 11.73 32.29 5.98
CA ALA A 85 12.49 32.05 7.21
C ALA A 85 12.79 30.56 7.45
N GLN A 86 11.81 29.67 7.21
CA GLN A 86 12.00 28.23 7.35
C GLN A 86 12.98 27.65 6.31
N PHE A 87 12.97 28.16 5.07
CA PHE A 87 13.98 27.80 4.08
C PHE A 87 15.39 28.26 4.50
N ILE A 88 15.53 29.42 5.13
CA ILE A 88 16.81 29.86 5.69
C ILE A 88 17.24 28.97 6.86
N ARG A 89 16.33 28.60 7.77
CA ARG A 89 16.62 27.64 8.85
C ARG A 89 17.13 26.30 8.31
N TRP A 90 16.47 25.77 7.27
CA TRP A 90 16.92 24.55 6.61
C TRP A 90 18.30 24.75 5.96
N TYR A 91 18.49 25.81 5.18
CA TYR A 91 19.78 26.15 4.56
C TYR A 91 20.92 26.25 5.59
N ASP A 92 20.64 26.82 6.75
CA ASP A 92 21.60 27.00 7.84
C ASP A 92 21.97 25.72 8.57
N SER A 93 21.14 24.68 8.45
CA SER A 93 21.50 23.33 8.88
C SER A 93 22.58 22.69 8.01
N LYS A 94 22.98 23.34 6.91
CA LYS A 94 23.98 22.89 5.93
C LYS A 94 23.59 21.53 5.33
N PRO A 95 22.47 21.47 4.60
CA PRO A 95 22.00 20.23 4.01
C PRO A 95 23.06 19.66 3.05
N ALA A 96 23.16 18.34 3.00
CA ALA A 96 24.12 17.63 2.15
C ALA A 96 23.86 17.94 0.67
N ASP A 97 22.58 18.01 0.30
CA ASP A 97 22.13 18.40 -1.02
C ASP A 97 21.29 19.69 -0.99
N ILE A 98 21.41 20.47 -2.07
CA ILE A 98 20.58 21.62 -2.40
C ILE A 98 20.89 22.05 -3.83
N GLY A 99 19.84 22.07 -4.65
CA GLY A 99 19.93 22.51 -6.04
C GLY A 99 20.54 23.91 -6.22
N ASN A 100 21.32 24.09 -7.30
CA ASN A 100 22.11 25.32 -7.55
C ASN A 100 21.28 26.61 -7.53
N GLN A 101 20.08 26.59 -8.10
CA GLN A 101 19.20 27.76 -8.14
C GLN A 101 18.65 28.09 -6.74
N THR A 102 18.17 27.09 -6.00
CA THR A 102 17.77 27.24 -4.60
C THR A 102 18.93 27.79 -3.76
N ARG A 103 20.14 27.23 -3.90
CA ARG A 103 21.34 27.71 -3.22
C ARG A 103 21.66 29.17 -3.56
N ALA A 104 21.56 29.57 -4.82
CA ALA A 104 21.83 30.94 -5.27
C ALA A 104 20.87 31.97 -4.64
N VAL A 105 19.61 31.60 -4.42
CA VAL A 105 18.63 32.43 -3.73
C VAL A 105 18.88 32.46 -2.23
N LEU A 106 18.97 31.30 -1.58
CA LEU A 106 19.07 31.19 -0.13
C LEU A 106 20.42 31.68 0.42
N SER A 107 21.49 31.71 -0.39
CA SER A 107 22.80 32.26 0.01
C SER A 107 22.76 33.72 0.46
N ALA A 108 21.75 34.49 0.02
CA ALA A 108 21.53 35.86 0.48
C ALA A 108 20.99 35.94 1.93
N ARG A 109 20.56 34.81 2.52
CA ARG A 109 20.06 34.70 3.90
C ARG A 109 18.94 35.68 4.23
N SER A 110 18.11 36.01 3.24
CA SER A 110 16.93 36.86 3.42
C SER A 110 15.76 36.03 3.90
N GLU A 111 15.14 36.42 5.01
CA GLU A 111 13.88 35.83 5.50
C GLU A 111 12.64 36.51 4.89
N SER A 112 12.82 37.52 4.03
CA SER A 112 11.72 38.13 3.28
C SER A 112 11.46 37.39 1.97
N ALA A 113 10.20 36.98 1.76
CA ALA A 113 9.70 36.38 0.54
C ALA A 113 9.87 37.29 -0.68
N ALA A 114 9.63 38.59 -0.52
CA ALA A 114 9.79 39.56 -1.59
C ALA A 114 11.25 39.62 -2.07
N ALA A 115 12.20 39.70 -1.14
CA ALA A 115 13.61 39.72 -1.46
C ALA A 115 14.13 38.38 -2.02
N MET A 116 13.61 37.24 -1.54
CA MET A 116 13.88 35.94 -2.16
C MET A 116 13.41 35.88 -3.61
N ALA A 117 12.18 36.33 -3.89
CA ALA A 117 11.63 36.36 -5.24
C ALA A 117 12.36 37.36 -6.16
N ASP A 118 12.77 38.52 -5.66
CA ASP A 118 13.63 39.46 -6.39
C ASP A 118 14.97 38.81 -6.77
N ARG A 119 15.55 38.04 -5.85
CA ARG A 119 16.78 37.31 -6.11
C ARG A 119 16.58 36.23 -7.16
N ALA A 120 15.48 35.47 -7.09
CA ALA A 120 15.13 34.46 -8.08
C ALA A 120 14.96 35.09 -9.48
N ARG A 121 14.30 36.26 -9.58
CA ARG A 121 14.16 37.05 -10.81
C ARG A 121 15.51 37.44 -11.40
N ALA A 122 16.45 37.85 -10.54
CA ALA A 122 17.76 38.34 -10.94
C ALA A 122 18.73 37.23 -11.43
N ILE A 123 18.38 35.94 -11.28
CA ILE A 123 19.19 34.84 -11.81
C ILE A 123 19.10 34.82 -13.33
N SER A 124 20.25 34.91 -14.01
CA SER A 124 20.34 34.76 -15.46
C SER A 124 20.41 33.29 -15.88
N GLY A 125 19.85 32.94 -17.03
CA GLY A 125 19.97 31.59 -17.60
C GLY A 125 18.71 30.74 -17.43
N ARG A 126 18.88 29.42 -17.35
CA ARG A 126 17.75 28.47 -17.22
C ARG A 126 17.25 28.48 -15.77
N LYS A 127 15.96 28.78 -15.58
CA LYS A 127 15.31 28.93 -14.26
C LYS A 127 14.23 27.88 -13.94
N ALA A 128 13.98 26.96 -14.88
CA ALA A 128 12.92 25.96 -14.80
C ALA A 128 13.35 24.64 -14.12
N GLY A 129 14.25 24.69 -13.13
CA GLY A 129 14.57 23.52 -12.32
C GLY A 129 13.35 22.95 -11.61
N ASN A 130 13.36 21.65 -11.30
CA ASN A 130 12.31 20.96 -10.54
C ASN A 130 12.26 21.32 -9.04
N GLY A 131 13.26 22.04 -8.53
CA GLY A 131 13.46 22.37 -7.11
C GLY A 131 12.33 23.17 -6.43
N SER A 132 11.38 23.73 -7.18
CA SER A 132 10.14 24.26 -6.60
C SER A 132 9.01 23.24 -6.60
N LEU A 133 8.86 22.43 -7.64
CA LEU A 133 7.78 21.43 -7.78
C LEU A 133 7.83 20.39 -6.67
N MET A 134 9.02 19.82 -6.43
CA MET A 134 9.24 18.72 -5.49
C MET A 134 8.69 18.95 -4.08
N ARG A 135 8.61 20.21 -3.66
CA ARG A 135 8.25 20.60 -2.29
C ARG A 135 6.83 21.14 -2.12
N THR A 136 6.03 21.22 -3.18
CA THR A 136 4.69 21.86 -3.11
C THR A 136 3.54 20.95 -2.66
N ALA A 137 3.77 19.64 -2.54
CA ALA A 137 2.76 18.69 -2.07
C ALA A 137 1.97 19.12 -0.81
N PRO A 138 2.59 19.63 0.28
CA PRO A 138 1.84 20.08 1.47
C PRO A 138 0.95 21.31 1.25
N VAL A 139 1.16 22.08 0.18
CA VAL A 139 0.29 23.23 -0.14
C VAL A 139 -1.14 22.75 -0.40
N ALA A 140 -1.31 21.59 -1.02
CA ALA A 140 -2.63 20.99 -1.27
C ALA A 140 -3.42 20.75 0.04
N LEU A 141 -2.72 20.33 1.10
CA LEU A 141 -3.33 20.04 2.40
C LEU A 141 -3.87 21.30 3.09
N ALA A 142 -3.21 22.45 2.91
CA ALA A 142 -3.62 23.71 3.52
C ALA A 142 -4.94 24.27 2.94
N TYR A 143 -5.34 23.81 1.74
CA TYR A 143 -6.45 24.36 0.97
C TYR A 143 -7.39 23.28 0.39
N LEU A 144 -7.66 22.22 1.15
CA LEU A 144 -8.52 21.12 0.69
C LEU A 144 -9.93 21.58 0.27
N ASP A 145 -10.45 22.64 0.85
CA ASP A 145 -11.75 23.24 0.50
C ASP A 145 -11.69 24.33 -0.58
N ASP A 146 -10.51 24.75 -1.05
CA ASP A 146 -10.35 25.86 -1.98
C ASP A 146 -9.26 25.59 -3.04
N ALA A 147 -9.68 25.06 -4.19
CA ALA A 147 -8.75 24.69 -5.26
C ALA A 147 -8.07 25.89 -5.94
N GLU A 148 -8.72 27.06 -6.01
CA GLU A 148 -8.14 28.27 -6.59
C GLU A 148 -7.02 28.80 -5.70
N ARG A 149 -7.29 28.88 -4.40
CA ARG A 149 -6.30 29.33 -3.41
C ARG A 149 -5.13 28.36 -3.30
N ALA A 150 -5.38 27.05 -3.42
CA ALA A 150 -4.33 26.03 -3.49
C ALA A 150 -3.34 26.31 -4.64
N ARG A 151 -3.87 26.54 -5.85
CA ARG A 151 -3.06 26.86 -7.04
C ARG A 151 -2.30 28.17 -6.86
N SER A 152 -3.00 29.23 -6.46
CA SER A 152 -2.40 30.55 -6.24
C SER A 152 -1.25 30.51 -5.22
N ALA A 153 -1.44 29.82 -4.09
CA ALA A 153 -0.40 29.65 -3.08
C ALA A 153 0.80 28.84 -3.63
N ALA A 154 0.54 27.75 -4.36
CA ALA A 154 1.60 26.93 -4.97
C ALA A 154 2.47 27.72 -5.94
N HIS A 155 1.85 28.56 -6.79
CA HIS A 155 2.59 29.45 -7.69
C HIS A 155 3.48 30.42 -6.90
N ARG A 156 2.93 31.10 -5.90
CA ARG A 156 3.66 32.12 -5.12
C ARG A 156 4.82 31.52 -4.33
N ILE A 157 4.64 30.32 -3.78
CA ILE A 157 5.71 29.59 -3.08
C ILE A 157 6.80 29.12 -4.06
N SER A 158 6.42 28.74 -5.29
CA SER A 158 7.37 28.42 -6.37
C SER A 158 8.28 29.63 -6.69
N SER A 159 7.67 30.81 -6.87
CA SER A 159 8.34 32.06 -7.22
C SER A 159 9.35 32.57 -6.19
N LEU A 160 9.33 32.05 -4.95
CA LEU A 160 10.33 32.38 -3.93
C LEU A 160 11.75 32.02 -4.41
N THR A 161 11.89 30.98 -5.23
CA THR A 161 13.21 30.50 -5.69
C THR A 161 13.28 30.26 -7.21
N HIS A 162 12.14 30.05 -7.86
CA HIS A 162 12.04 29.70 -9.26
C HIS A 162 11.16 30.71 -10.00
N ASP A 163 11.79 31.72 -10.60
CA ASP A 163 11.14 32.71 -11.46
C ASP A 163 11.10 32.21 -12.92
N ASP A 164 10.32 31.15 -13.14
CA ASP A 164 10.01 30.62 -14.47
C ASP A 164 8.53 30.24 -14.54
N PRO A 165 7.77 30.69 -15.57
CA PRO A 165 6.35 30.37 -15.69
C PRO A 165 6.06 28.87 -15.68
N ARG A 166 6.95 28.02 -16.24
CA ARG A 166 6.75 26.56 -16.27
C ARG A 166 6.91 25.95 -14.88
N ALA A 167 7.80 26.49 -14.06
CA ALA A 167 7.96 26.07 -12.67
C ALA A 167 6.72 26.43 -11.84
N GLY A 168 6.14 27.62 -12.04
CA GLY A 168 4.87 28.01 -11.40
C GLY A 168 3.69 27.12 -11.82
N GLN A 169 3.51 26.94 -13.14
CA GLN A 169 2.41 26.13 -13.70
C GLN A 169 2.48 24.67 -13.28
N ALA A 170 3.68 24.08 -13.22
CA ALA A 170 3.85 22.70 -12.75
C ALA A 170 3.41 22.54 -11.29
N CYS A 171 3.79 23.49 -10.42
CA CYS A 171 3.35 23.51 -9.02
C CYS A 171 1.83 23.65 -8.90
N GLU A 172 1.20 24.48 -9.71
CA GLU A 172 -0.27 24.62 -9.75
C GLU A 172 -0.96 23.32 -10.15
N LEU A 173 -0.52 22.72 -11.27
CA LEU A 173 -1.05 21.45 -11.78
C LEU A 173 -0.94 20.35 -10.73
N TRP A 174 0.25 20.16 -10.18
CA TRP A 174 0.51 19.05 -9.26
C TRP A 174 -0.18 19.25 -7.91
N THR A 175 -0.21 20.48 -7.39
CA THR A 175 -0.96 20.81 -6.16
C THR A 175 -2.46 20.59 -6.37
N HIS A 176 -3.01 20.96 -7.53
CA HIS A 176 -4.40 20.71 -7.87
C HIS A 176 -4.70 19.20 -7.91
N ALA A 177 -3.84 18.41 -8.56
CA ALA A 177 -3.95 16.96 -8.64
C ALA A 177 -3.91 16.29 -7.25
N ILE A 178 -2.96 16.67 -6.39
CA ILE A 178 -2.84 16.16 -5.02
C ILE A 178 -4.09 16.50 -4.20
N ARG A 179 -4.54 17.76 -4.25
CA ARG A 179 -5.76 18.21 -3.54
C ARG A 179 -6.98 17.41 -3.98
N HIS A 180 -7.15 17.22 -5.30
CA HIS A 180 -8.21 16.40 -5.86
C HIS A 180 -8.12 14.95 -5.38
N ALA A 181 -6.95 14.33 -5.43
CA ALA A 181 -6.75 12.96 -4.98
C ALA A 181 -7.10 12.78 -3.49
N VAL A 182 -6.75 13.74 -2.62
CA VAL A 182 -7.13 13.70 -1.19
C VAL A 182 -8.64 13.80 -1.00
N VAL A 183 -9.36 14.56 -1.83
CA VAL A 183 -10.81 14.75 -1.70
C VAL A 183 -11.60 13.62 -2.39
N ALA A 184 -11.35 13.40 -3.68
CA ALA A 184 -12.10 12.52 -4.58
C ALA A 184 -11.59 11.08 -4.61
N GLY A 185 -10.29 10.85 -4.43
CA GLY A 185 -9.74 9.49 -4.29
C GLY A 185 -9.48 8.83 -5.62
N ASN A 186 -9.11 9.63 -6.62
CA ASN A 186 -8.70 9.22 -7.94
C ASN A 186 -7.61 10.19 -8.46
N PHE A 187 -7.07 9.94 -9.66
CA PHE A 187 -6.01 10.76 -10.27
C PHE A 187 -6.53 11.77 -11.30
N GLU A 188 -7.85 11.96 -11.42
CA GLU A 188 -8.46 12.80 -12.48
C GLU A 188 -8.02 14.27 -12.36
N GLY A 189 -7.68 14.72 -11.15
CA GLY A 189 -7.20 16.07 -10.88
C GLY A 189 -6.05 16.55 -11.76
N ALA A 190 -5.18 15.67 -12.25
CA ALA A 190 -4.12 16.05 -13.18
C ALA A 190 -4.68 16.56 -14.52
N ARG A 191 -5.76 15.94 -15.01
CA ARG A 191 -6.46 16.33 -16.24
C ARG A 191 -7.51 17.42 -15.99
N ASP A 192 -8.18 17.39 -14.85
CA ASP A 192 -9.16 18.42 -14.46
C ASP A 192 -8.53 19.81 -14.39
N PHE A 193 -7.24 19.90 -14.01
CA PHE A 193 -6.48 21.14 -14.05
C PHE A 193 -6.53 21.82 -15.43
N LEU A 194 -6.47 21.06 -16.53
CA LEU A 194 -6.48 21.61 -17.90
C LEU A 194 -7.80 22.32 -18.23
N SER A 195 -8.89 21.98 -17.53
CA SER A 195 -10.20 22.60 -17.73
C SER A 195 -10.39 23.91 -16.97
N VAL A 196 -9.55 24.15 -15.95
CA VAL A 196 -9.61 25.34 -15.09
C VAL A 196 -8.42 26.28 -15.28
N ALA A 197 -7.37 25.82 -15.95
CA ALA A 197 -6.22 26.63 -16.32
C ALA A 197 -6.52 27.52 -17.53
N ASP A 198 -5.72 28.58 -17.71
CA ASP A 198 -5.76 29.39 -18.93
C ASP A 198 -5.49 28.53 -20.17
N GLN A 199 -6.10 28.91 -21.30
CA GLN A 199 -6.05 28.14 -22.54
C GLN A 199 -4.60 27.83 -22.98
N GLU A 200 -3.69 28.81 -22.94
CA GLU A 200 -2.29 28.63 -23.32
C GLU A 200 -1.55 27.63 -22.41
N VAL A 201 -1.94 27.56 -21.13
CA VAL A 201 -1.38 26.61 -20.16
C VAL A 201 -1.89 25.21 -20.46
N ALA A 202 -3.20 25.07 -20.72
CA ALA A 202 -3.82 23.80 -21.08
C ALA A 202 -3.26 23.23 -22.38
N GLU A 203 -3.10 24.05 -23.41
CA GLU A 203 -2.52 23.68 -24.71
C GLU A 203 -1.05 23.25 -24.61
N TYR A 204 -0.31 23.77 -23.63
CA TYR A 204 1.05 23.34 -23.36
C TYR A 204 1.12 22.02 -22.60
N TRP A 205 0.40 21.88 -21.50
CA TRP A 205 0.51 20.73 -20.59
C TRP A 205 -0.27 19.50 -21.07
N GLY A 206 -1.38 19.67 -21.79
CA GLY A 206 -2.19 18.56 -22.28
C GLY A 206 -1.40 17.54 -23.10
N PRO A 207 -0.72 17.95 -24.18
CA PRO A 207 0.11 17.05 -24.99
C PRO A 207 1.29 16.41 -24.23
N LEU A 208 1.81 17.09 -23.20
CA LEU A 208 2.91 16.57 -22.37
C LEU A 208 2.44 15.46 -21.43
N LEU A 209 1.22 15.59 -20.89
CA LEU A 209 0.57 14.52 -20.14
C LEU A 209 0.24 13.33 -21.06
N ASP A 210 -0.25 13.57 -22.28
CA ASP A 210 -0.49 12.52 -23.29
C ASP A 210 0.80 11.76 -23.62
N GLN A 211 1.92 12.48 -23.77
CA GLN A 211 3.22 11.89 -24.03
C GLN A 211 3.69 11.03 -22.84
N ALA A 212 3.46 11.45 -21.60
CA ALA A 212 3.83 10.67 -20.42
C ALA A 212 2.96 9.41 -20.27
N GLU A 213 1.68 9.45 -20.65
CA GLU A 213 0.77 8.29 -20.57
C GLU A 213 1.06 7.23 -21.65
N THR A 214 1.58 7.62 -22.81
CA THR A 214 1.76 6.73 -23.96
C THR A 214 3.22 6.42 -24.28
N GLY A 215 4.15 7.21 -23.77
CA GLY A 215 5.58 7.13 -24.05
C GLY A 215 6.37 6.31 -23.04
N LYS A 216 7.68 6.58 -23.04
CA LYS A 216 8.66 5.96 -22.13
C LYS A 216 9.58 7.04 -21.53
N PRO A 217 10.25 6.79 -20.40
CA PRO A 217 11.10 7.78 -19.73
C PRO A 217 12.20 8.37 -20.61
N GLN A 218 12.69 7.62 -21.57
CA GLN A 218 13.72 8.07 -22.50
C GLN A 218 13.25 9.24 -23.39
N ASP A 219 11.93 9.36 -23.62
CA ASP A 219 11.34 10.42 -24.42
C ASP A 219 11.38 11.79 -23.70
N PHE A 220 11.49 11.78 -22.37
CA PHE A 220 11.59 12.96 -21.50
C PHE A 220 12.70 12.80 -20.44
N SER A 221 13.89 12.38 -20.90
CA SER A 221 15.02 11.97 -20.05
C SER A 221 15.73 13.07 -19.23
N LYS A 222 15.42 14.35 -19.46
CA LYS A 222 16.05 15.50 -18.78
C LYS A 222 15.28 15.92 -17.53
N ASN A 223 15.09 15.02 -16.58
CA ASN A 223 14.21 15.21 -15.41
C ASN A 223 14.73 16.17 -14.32
N GLY A 224 15.93 16.75 -14.46
CA GLY A 224 16.30 17.96 -13.72
C GLY A 224 15.54 19.24 -14.18
N TRP A 225 14.84 19.16 -15.33
CA TRP A 225 13.90 20.19 -15.79
C TRP A 225 12.49 19.85 -15.33
N VAL A 226 11.78 20.83 -14.76
CA VAL A 226 10.47 20.65 -14.11
C VAL A 226 9.43 19.92 -14.97
N VAL A 227 9.41 20.16 -16.28
CA VAL A 227 8.44 19.53 -17.19
C VAL A 227 8.70 18.03 -17.30
N HIS A 228 9.95 17.66 -17.55
CA HIS A 228 10.33 16.25 -17.65
C HIS A 228 10.24 15.54 -16.29
N ALA A 229 10.51 16.23 -15.18
CA ALA A 229 10.30 15.69 -13.85
C ALA A 229 8.83 15.28 -13.63
N LEU A 230 7.91 16.18 -13.99
CA LEU A 230 6.47 15.92 -13.92
C LEU A 230 6.05 14.80 -14.88
N GLN A 231 6.56 14.78 -16.11
CA GLN A 231 6.29 13.70 -17.06
C GLN A 231 6.78 12.34 -16.55
N THR A 232 7.98 12.27 -15.94
CA THR A 232 8.50 11.04 -15.33
C THR A 232 7.62 10.57 -14.18
N ALA A 233 7.21 11.48 -13.28
CA ALA A 233 6.31 11.13 -12.19
C ALA A 233 4.94 10.65 -12.71
N TRP A 234 4.36 11.35 -13.68
CA TRP A 234 3.06 10.98 -14.27
C TRP A 234 3.10 9.67 -15.05
N TRP A 235 4.17 9.44 -15.82
CA TRP A 235 4.42 8.18 -16.50
C TRP A 235 4.53 7.03 -15.51
N ALA A 236 5.27 7.20 -14.41
CA ALA A 236 5.45 6.14 -13.41
C ALA A 236 4.11 5.76 -12.76
N ILE A 237 3.25 6.74 -12.48
CA ILE A 237 1.90 6.52 -11.94
C ILE A 237 1.03 5.79 -12.96
N THR A 238 0.94 6.29 -14.19
CA THR A 238 -0.03 5.78 -15.19
C THR A 238 0.39 4.45 -15.82
N SER A 239 1.69 4.19 -15.97
CA SER A 239 2.20 2.93 -16.54
C SER A 239 2.17 1.75 -15.58
N THR A 240 1.94 1.99 -14.29
CA THR A 240 1.89 0.96 -13.24
C THR A 240 0.52 0.85 -12.58
N ASP A 241 -0.50 1.51 -13.15
CA ASP A 241 -1.85 1.51 -12.60
C ASP A 241 -2.34 0.09 -12.35
N ASN A 242 -2.77 -0.13 -11.11
CA ASN A 242 -3.21 -1.42 -10.61
C ASN A 242 -4.39 -1.18 -9.67
N ALA A 243 -5.25 -2.18 -9.54
CA ALA A 243 -6.50 -2.06 -8.79
C ALA A 243 -6.33 -2.00 -7.26
N ASP A 244 -5.10 -1.94 -6.74
CA ASP A 244 -4.82 -2.03 -5.30
C ASP A 244 -3.65 -1.14 -4.83
N ALA A 245 -3.54 -1.01 -3.50
CA ALA A 245 -2.60 -0.14 -2.80
C ALA A 245 -1.12 -0.36 -3.17
N ARG A 246 -0.73 -1.53 -3.70
CA ARG A 246 0.64 -1.80 -4.17
C ARG A 246 1.02 -0.94 -5.37
N HIS A 247 0.05 -0.32 -6.04
CA HIS A 247 0.29 0.70 -7.06
C HIS A 247 1.26 1.79 -6.57
N LEU A 248 1.14 2.24 -5.32
CA LEU A 248 2.09 3.22 -4.75
C LEU A 248 3.52 2.69 -4.81
N GLN A 249 3.75 1.47 -4.32
CA GLN A 249 5.08 0.85 -4.35
C GLN A 249 5.59 0.70 -5.79
N TYR A 250 4.78 0.13 -6.68
CA TYR A 250 5.20 -0.13 -8.06
C TYR A 250 5.51 1.16 -8.84
N ALA A 251 4.70 2.20 -8.66
CA ALA A 251 4.93 3.48 -9.30
C ALA A 251 6.21 4.16 -8.79
N LEU A 252 6.50 4.10 -7.48
CA LEU A 252 7.76 4.64 -6.94
C LEU A 252 8.96 3.85 -7.45
N GLU A 253 8.90 2.53 -7.50
CA GLU A 253 9.96 1.70 -8.09
C GLU A 253 10.15 2.02 -9.58
N ALA A 254 9.07 2.26 -10.34
CA ALA A 254 9.14 2.66 -11.73
C ALA A 254 9.79 4.05 -11.91
N ALA A 255 9.45 5.02 -11.05
CA ALA A 255 10.08 6.34 -11.06
C ALA A 255 11.60 6.24 -10.82
N VAL A 256 12.04 5.44 -9.84
CA VAL A 256 13.47 5.19 -9.61
C VAL A 256 14.13 4.51 -10.82
N ARG A 257 13.45 3.56 -11.47
CA ARG A 257 13.95 2.89 -12.68
C ARG A 257 14.03 3.78 -13.91
N ALA A 258 13.25 4.86 -13.96
CA ALA A 258 13.37 5.86 -15.02
C ALA A 258 14.76 6.50 -15.04
N GLY A 259 15.44 6.54 -13.88
CA GLY A 259 16.80 7.05 -13.71
C GLY A 259 16.92 8.56 -13.82
N GLY A 260 18.15 9.07 -13.78
CA GLY A 260 18.41 10.51 -13.73
C GLY A 260 18.18 11.08 -12.33
N ASP A 261 17.29 12.06 -12.20
CA ASP A 261 16.90 12.71 -10.96
C ASP A 261 15.82 11.88 -10.22
N THR A 262 16.28 10.79 -9.59
CA THR A 262 15.40 9.69 -9.12
C THR A 262 14.68 9.99 -7.82
N ASP A 263 15.34 10.64 -6.87
CA ASP A 263 14.72 11.17 -5.65
C ASP A 263 13.63 12.18 -5.99
N THR A 264 13.92 13.17 -6.83
CA THR A 264 12.92 14.20 -7.16
C THR A 264 11.70 13.63 -7.86
N THR A 265 11.91 12.82 -8.90
CA THR A 265 10.78 12.26 -9.66
C THR A 265 9.94 11.29 -8.83
N ALA A 266 10.57 10.50 -7.96
CA ALA A 266 9.87 9.62 -7.03
C ALA A 266 9.15 10.42 -5.93
N ALA A 267 9.73 11.52 -5.41
CA ALA A 267 9.11 12.40 -4.43
C ALA A 267 7.84 13.08 -4.97
N ILE A 268 7.90 13.57 -6.21
CA ILE A 268 6.77 14.15 -6.94
C ILE A 268 5.66 13.10 -7.12
N ALA A 269 6.00 11.90 -7.62
CA ALA A 269 5.05 10.81 -7.77
C ALA A 269 4.43 10.39 -6.43
N GLY A 270 5.27 10.28 -5.40
CA GLY A 270 4.91 9.86 -4.05
C GLY A 270 3.87 10.76 -3.39
N GLY A 271 3.97 12.08 -3.58
CA GLY A 271 2.97 13.02 -3.06
C GLY A 271 1.56 12.76 -3.62
N LEU A 272 1.45 12.46 -4.92
CA LEU A 272 0.16 12.18 -5.58
C LEU A 272 -0.34 10.75 -5.31
N LEU A 273 0.55 9.75 -5.32
CA LEU A 273 0.20 8.37 -4.95
C LEU A 273 -0.27 8.29 -3.50
N GLY A 274 0.43 8.98 -2.60
CA GLY A 274 0.05 9.13 -1.20
C GLY A 274 -1.29 9.84 -1.02
N ALA A 275 -1.57 10.87 -1.81
CA ALA A 275 -2.87 11.53 -1.84
C ALA A 275 -4.01 10.61 -2.30
N ARG A 276 -3.74 9.67 -3.21
CA ARG A 276 -4.74 8.72 -3.75
C ARG A 276 -4.97 7.54 -2.81
N TRP A 277 -3.90 6.91 -2.37
CA TRP A 277 -3.92 5.63 -1.67
C TRP A 277 -3.85 5.80 -0.16
N GLY A 278 -3.26 6.88 0.34
CA GLY A 278 -3.13 7.18 1.76
C GLY A 278 -1.89 6.60 2.42
N ALA A 279 -1.64 7.05 3.64
CA ALA A 279 -0.49 6.62 4.45
C ALA A 279 -0.49 5.11 4.68
N SER A 280 -1.68 4.50 4.73
CA SER A 280 -1.87 3.06 4.88
C SER A 280 -1.35 2.22 3.70
N ALA A 281 -1.09 2.83 2.53
CA ALA A 281 -0.50 2.16 1.37
C ALA A 281 1.03 2.24 1.33
N VAL A 282 1.67 3.06 2.17
CA VAL A 282 3.14 3.15 2.24
C VAL A 282 3.67 1.94 3.02
N PRO A 283 4.50 1.07 2.41
CA PRO A 283 4.99 -0.15 3.06
C PRO A 283 5.63 0.09 4.43
N ALA A 284 5.27 -0.70 5.44
CA ALA A 284 5.81 -0.58 6.80
C ALA A 284 7.33 -0.68 6.87
N ARG A 285 7.93 -1.55 6.05
CA ARG A 285 9.39 -1.71 5.98
C ARG A 285 10.11 -0.41 5.64
N TRP A 286 9.50 0.42 4.78
CA TRP A 286 10.00 1.76 4.43
C TRP A 286 9.74 2.73 5.59
N ARG A 287 8.50 2.79 6.07
CA ARG A 287 8.11 3.71 7.17
C ARG A 287 9.00 3.55 8.41
N ARG A 288 9.44 2.33 8.72
CA ARG A 288 10.24 2.03 9.91
C ARG A 288 11.64 2.64 9.89
N ILE A 289 12.30 2.68 8.73
CA ILE A 289 13.67 3.20 8.59
C ILE A 289 13.71 4.65 8.11
N MET A 290 12.62 5.14 7.52
CA MET A 290 12.57 6.46 6.93
C MET A 290 12.74 7.59 7.97
N HIS A 291 13.72 8.47 7.73
CA HIS A 291 14.10 9.57 8.60
C HIS A 291 14.82 10.68 7.82
N GLY A 292 15.01 11.85 8.43
CA GLY A 292 15.78 12.94 7.82
C GLY A 292 15.48 14.27 8.49
N TRP A 293 15.96 15.38 7.92
CA TRP A 293 15.81 16.71 8.51
C TRP A 293 14.33 17.05 8.79
N PRO A 294 13.98 17.68 9.93
CA PRO A 294 14.86 18.19 11.01
C PRO A 294 15.20 17.16 12.10
N GLY A 295 15.17 15.87 11.80
CA GLY A 295 15.19 14.76 12.76
C GLY A 295 13.84 14.06 12.87
N TYR A 296 12.94 14.29 11.91
CA TYR A 296 11.62 13.65 11.85
C TYR A 296 11.73 12.21 11.37
N ARG A 297 10.69 11.45 11.71
CA ARG A 297 10.43 10.10 11.21
C ARG A 297 9.06 10.05 10.54
N SER A 298 8.73 8.89 9.97
CA SER A 298 7.43 8.63 9.35
C SER A 298 6.22 9.03 10.21
N SER A 299 6.25 8.79 11.52
CA SER A 299 5.17 9.20 12.43
C SER A 299 5.00 10.71 12.52
N ASP A 300 6.08 11.47 12.43
CA ASP A 300 6.05 12.93 12.52
C ASP A 300 5.50 13.53 11.24
N LEU A 301 5.88 13.00 10.07
CA LEU A 301 5.31 13.40 8.77
C LEU A 301 3.80 13.19 8.72
N VAL A 302 3.34 12.04 9.22
CA VAL A 302 1.92 11.70 9.30
C VAL A 302 1.17 12.68 10.21
N ARG A 303 1.72 13.00 11.38
CA ARG A 303 1.14 13.98 12.31
C ARG A 303 1.11 15.38 11.71
N LEU A 304 2.21 15.78 11.07
CA LEU A 304 2.35 17.09 10.43
C LEU A 304 1.31 17.26 9.31
N ALA A 305 1.20 16.28 8.42
CA ALA A 305 0.23 16.29 7.32
C ALA A 305 -1.23 16.41 7.82
N ILE A 306 -1.59 15.64 8.85
CA ILE A 306 -2.94 15.73 9.43
C ILE A 306 -3.19 17.09 10.06
N LYS A 307 -2.21 17.64 10.78
CA LYS A 307 -2.33 18.95 11.42
C LYS A 307 -2.47 20.05 10.38
N THR A 308 -1.68 20.01 9.30
CA THR A 308 -1.83 20.89 8.14
C THR A 308 -3.23 20.79 7.53
N ALA A 309 -3.71 19.58 7.26
CA ALA A 309 -5.03 19.36 6.66
C ALA A 309 -6.22 19.78 7.54
N ARG A 310 -5.97 19.99 8.84
CA ARG A 310 -6.93 20.49 9.83
C ARG A 310 -6.75 21.98 10.17
N GLY A 311 -5.95 22.71 9.39
CA GLY A 311 -5.69 24.13 9.63
C GLY A 311 -5.01 24.40 10.97
N GLY A 312 -4.10 23.52 11.37
CA GLY A 312 -3.31 23.66 12.60
C GLY A 312 -3.97 23.16 13.89
N THR A 313 -5.14 22.54 13.78
CA THR A 313 -5.92 22.09 14.96
C THR A 313 -5.79 20.59 15.24
N ASP A 314 -5.80 20.25 16.53
CA ASP A 314 -5.93 18.87 17.02
C ASP A 314 -7.40 18.44 17.08
N ASP A 315 -7.66 17.13 17.16
CA ASP A 315 -8.97 16.63 17.52
C ASP A 315 -9.27 16.80 19.03
N LYS A 316 -10.48 16.41 19.43
CA LYS A 316 -10.95 16.52 20.82
C LYS A 316 -10.09 15.78 21.86
N ASN A 317 -9.24 14.85 21.43
CA ASN A 317 -8.33 14.10 22.30
C ASN A 317 -6.90 14.68 22.26
N GLY A 318 -6.71 15.85 21.62
CA GLY A 318 -5.41 16.49 21.46
C GLY A 318 -4.52 15.87 20.39
N TRP A 319 -5.02 14.96 19.55
CA TRP A 319 -4.22 14.34 18.50
C TRP A 319 -4.30 15.15 17.18
N PRO A 320 -3.18 15.37 16.46
CA PRO A 320 -1.91 14.66 16.56
C PRO A 320 -0.84 15.21 17.54
N SER A 321 -1.05 16.34 18.21
CA SER A 321 0.02 16.99 18.99
C SER A 321 0.25 16.45 20.41
N THR A 322 -0.70 15.70 20.97
CA THR A 322 -0.64 15.24 22.37
C THR A 322 0.53 14.27 22.61
N ALA A 323 1.16 14.41 23.77
CA ALA A 323 2.24 13.51 24.19
C ALA A 323 1.75 12.07 24.42
N GLU A 324 0.56 11.94 24.99
CA GLU A 324 -0.09 10.68 25.32
C GLU A 324 -1.58 10.79 24.99
N LEU A 325 -2.13 9.71 24.43
CA LEU A 325 -3.56 9.61 24.12
C LEU A 325 -4.31 8.97 25.29
N ASP A 326 -5.31 9.68 25.81
CA ASP A 326 -6.15 9.16 26.89
C ASP A 326 -7.16 8.13 26.37
N TYR A 327 -6.87 6.86 26.62
CA TYR A 327 -7.75 5.72 26.35
C TYR A 327 -8.47 5.19 27.60
N SER A 328 -8.43 5.90 28.73
CA SER A 328 -8.98 5.46 30.03
C SER A 328 -10.48 5.12 30.01
N ARG A 329 -11.22 5.66 29.05
CA ARG A 329 -12.64 5.38 28.84
C ARG A 329 -12.90 3.98 28.27
N PHE A 330 -11.90 3.36 27.64
CA PHE A 330 -12.02 2.00 27.10
C PHE A 330 -11.74 0.98 28.21
N ARG A 331 -12.55 -0.08 28.28
CA ARG A 331 -12.37 -1.19 29.25
C ARG A 331 -11.50 -2.30 28.63
N GLY A 332 -10.78 -3.06 29.45
CA GLY A 332 -9.98 -4.20 28.96
C GLY A 332 -8.68 -3.81 28.24
N THR A 333 -8.21 -2.58 28.44
CA THR A 333 -6.94 -2.06 27.90
C THR A 333 -5.70 -2.79 28.47
N HIS A 334 -5.86 -3.48 29.59
CA HIS A 334 -4.82 -4.25 30.30
C HIS A 334 -4.69 -5.72 29.84
N HIS A 335 -5.53 -6.19 28.91
CA HIS A 335 -5.41 -7.56 28.41
C HIS A 335 -4.06 -7.79 27.75
N LEU A 336 -3.40 -8.89 28.10
CA LEU A 336 -2.11 -9.30 27.55
C LEU A 336 -2.02 -10.83 27.56
N THR A 337 -1.54 -11.40 26.46
CA THR A 337 -1.22 -12.83 26.34
C THR A 337 -0.09 -13.03 25.34
N THR A 338 0.39 -14.26 25.20
CA THR A 338 1.35 -14.66 24.19
C THR A 338 0.64 -15.24 22.98
N HIS A 339 1.17 -15.03 21.79
CA HIS A 339 0.67 -15.64 20.57
C HIS A 339 0.78 -17.17 20.67
N PRO A 340 -0.26 -17.95 20.29
CA PRO A 340 -0.28 -19.40 20.52
C PRO A 340 0.80 -20.19 19.79
N HIS A 341 1.40 -19.59 18.76
CA HIS A 341 2.39 -20.24 17.89
C HIS A 341 3.77 -19.57 17.87
N ASP A 342 3.96 -18.48 18.62
CA ASP A 342 5.26 -17.80 18.74
C ASP A 342 5.38 -17.10 20.10
N ASP A 343 6.23 -17.66 20.97
CA ASP A 343 6.42 -17.16 22.34
C ASP A 343 7.02 -15.75 22.41
N GLY A 344 7.63 -15.28 21.31
CA GLY A 344 8.18 -13.93 21.21
C GLY A 344 7.19 -12.88 20.69
N VAL A 345 5.92 -13.23 20.44
CA VAL A 345 4.88 -12.27 20.05
C VAL A 345 3.87 -12.12 21.17
N LEU A 346 3.82 -10.92 21.77
CA LEU A 346 2.83 -10.54 22.78
C LEU A 346 1.62 -9.90 22.11
N LEU A 347 0.42 -10.29 22.54
CA LEU A 347 -0.87 -9.80 22.04
C LEU A 347 -1.56 -9.02 23.15
N GLY A 348 -1.69 -7.69 22.98
CA GLY A 348 -2.09 -6.82 24.08
C GLY A 348 -3.08 -5.70 23.74
N GLY A 349 -3.61 -5.09 24.80
CA GLY A 349 -4.26 -3.78 24.79
C GLY A 349 -3.24 -2.66 24.97
N VAL A 350 -3.68 -1.40 24.97
CA VAL A 350 -2.76 -0.24 25.01
C VAL A 350 -1.96 -0.13 26.31
N ASP A 351 -2.45 -0.63 27.45
CA ASP A 351 -1.71 -0.56 28.71
C ASP A 351 -0.44 -1.43 28.68
N ALA A 352 -0.42 -2.46 27.82
CA ALA A 352 0.73 -3.32 27.59
C ALA A 352 1.94 -2.55 27.06
N VAL A 353 1.74 -1.42 26.38
CA VAL A 353 2.84 -0.56 25.90
C VAL A 353 3.71 -0.06 27.05
N SER A 354 3.12 0.17 28.23
CA SER A 354 3.85 0.66 29.41
C SER A 354 4.24 -0.44 30.41
N THR A 355 3.71 -1.65 30.25
CA THR A 355 3.79 -2.71 31.28
C THR A 355 4.43 -4.01 30.79
N ALA A 356 4.42 -4.27 29.48
CA ALA A 356 5.00 -5.47 28.91
C ALA A 356 6.48 -5.29 28.62
N ASP A 357 7.21 -6.40 28.63
CA ASP A 357 8.62 -6.47 28.27
C ASP A 357 8.76 -6.93 26.80
N TYR A 358 9.16 -5.99 25.93
CA TYR A 358 9.26 -6.18 24.49
C TYR A 358 10.39 -5.32 23.90
N ASP A 359 10.92 -5.74 22.74
CA ASP A 359 11.99 -5.04 22.02
C ASP A 359 11.44 -4.12 20.93
N ALA A 360 10.28 -4.46 20.34
CA ALA A 360 9.60 -3.68 19.31
C ALA A 360 8.07 -3.73 19.45
N VAL A 361 7.39 -2.72 18.94
CA VAL A 361 5.93 -2.59 19.04
C VAL A 361 5.27 -2.29 17.69
N VAL A 362 4.20 -3.03 17.41
CA VAL A 362 3.29 -2.82 16.28
C VAL A 362 1.95 -2.34 16.83
N SER A 363 1.68 -1.05 16.64
CA SER A 363 0.48 -0.39 17.17
C SER A 363 -0.59 -0.31 16.08
N LEU A 364 -1.77 -0.90 16.30
CA LEU A 364 -2.90 -0.88 15.37
C LEU A 364 -3.90 0.26 15.68
N CYS A 365 -3.45 1.27 16.42
CA CYS A 365 -4.21 2.44 16.84
C CYS A 365 -3.31 3.68 16.89
N ARG A 366 -3.93 4.86 17.00
CA ARG A 366 -3.19 6.13 17.13
C ARG A 366 -2.38 6.17 18.42
N MET A 367 -1.17 6.71 18.35
CA MET A 367 -0.29 6.89 19.52
C MET A 367 0.11 8.36 19.72
N GLY A 368 0.28 8.77 20.98
CA GLY A 368 0.83 10.09 21.34
C GLY A 368 2.32 10.23 21.03
N THR A 369 2.87 11.46 21.09
CA THR A 369 4.24 11.73 20.66
C THR A 369 5.34 11.06 21.49
N ARG A 370 5.05 10.61 22.71
CA ARG A 370 6.01 9.98 23.62
C ARG A 370 5.56 8.62 24.18
N GLN A 371 4.45 8.07 23.68
CA GLN A 371 3.76 6.93 24.31
C GLN A 371 4.44 5.56 24.07
N VAL A 372 5.42 5.46 23.20
CA VAL A 372 6.01 4.18 22.72
C VAL A 372 7.54 4.22 22.77
N CYS A 373 8.17 3.04 22.78
CA CYS A 373 9.62 2.85 22.72
C CYS A 373 10.19 3.16 21.32
N SER A 374 11.50 2.92 21.13
CA SER A 374 12.24 3.36 19.93
C SER A 374 11.93 2.58 18.64
N ASP A 375 11.70 1.26 18.67
CA ASP A 375 11.37 0.48 17.47
C ASP A 375 9.86 0.25 17.36
N HIS A 376 9.18 1.24 16.77
CA HIS A 376 7.72 1.32 16.70
C HIS A 376 7.25 1.49 15.26
N VAL A 377 6.23 0.71 14.88
CA VAL A 377 5.50 0.88 13.62
C VAL A 377 4.00 1.00 13.90
N GLU A 378 3.40 2.09 13.44
CA GLU A 378 1.98 2.41 13.65
C GLU A 378 1.14 2.06 12.42
N PHE A 379 -0.02 1.45 12.61
CA PHE A 379 -1.01 1.15 11.58
C PHE A 379 -2.38 1.69 12.00
N TRP A 380 -3.01 2.48 11.13
CA TRP A 380 -4.30 3.09 11.42
C TRP A 380 -5.46 2.21 10.98
N LEU A 381 -5.70 1.14 11.73
CA LEU A 381 -6.91 0.35 11.57
C LEU A 381 -8.04 0.96 12.39
N VAL A 382 -9.17 1.22 11.72
CA VAL A 382 -10.35 1.84 12.30
C VAL A 382 -11.48 0.81 12.38
N ASP A 383 -12.05 0.64 13.58
CA ASP A 383 -13.17 -0.26 13.84
C ASP A 383 -14.53 0.45 13.59
N ASP A 384 -14.70 1.26 12.53
CA ASP A 384 -15.93 2.06 12.30
C ASP A 384 -16.62 1.75 10.95
N GLY A 385 -16.78 0.47 10.64
CA GLY A 385 -17.54 0.01 9.46
C GLY A 385 -16.67 -0.18 8.20
N PRO A 386 -17.27 -0.68 7.10
CA PRO A 386 -16.52 -1.19 5.95
C PRO A 386 -15.72 -0.12 5.21
N ASP A 387 -16.24 1.10 5.15
CA ASP A 387 -15.59 2.20 4.44
C ASP A 387 -14.50 2.91 5.28
N SER A 388 -14.19 2.42 6.49
CA SER A 388 -13.23 3.11 7.36
C SER A 388 -11.77 2.81 7.06
N ASN A 389 -11.48 1.78 6.25
CA ASN A 389 -10.12 1.35 5.94
C ASN A 389 -9.97 1.17 4.41
N ALA A 390 -9.37 2.15 3.72
CA ALA A 390 -9.27 2.15 2.26
C ALA A 390 -8.47 0.95 1.71
N ASN A 391 -7.42 0.52 2.41
CA ASN A 391 -6.49 -0.52 1.96
C ASN A 391 -6.47 -1.73 2.90
N LEU A 392 -7.64 -2.16 3.38
CA LEU A 392 -7.74 -3.08 4.51
C LEU A 392 -6.92 -4.38 4.35
N GLU A 393 -7.01 -5.04 3.20
CA GLU A 393 -6.27 -6.28 2.94
C GLU A 393 -4.76 -6.05 3.00
N PHE A 394 -4.28 -5.01 2.31
CA PHE A 394 -2.87 -4.63 2.30
C PHE A 394 -2.37 -4.34 3.72
N VAL A 395 -3.10 -3.54 4.49
CA VAL A 395 -2.70 -3.14 5.85
C VAL A 395 -2.62 -4.32 6.80
N LEU A 396 -3.56 -5.27 6.73
CA LEU A 396 -3.54 -6.46 7.58
C LEU A 396 -2.35 -7.37 7.24
N ASP A 397 -2.05 -7.53 5.95
CA ASP A 397 -0.88 -8.31 5.50
C ASP A 397 0.44 -7.62 5.88
N ASP A 398 0.56 -6.31 5.64
CA ASP A 398 1.75 -5.52 5.95
C ASP A 398 2.04 -5.48 7.46
N ALA A 399 1.00 -5.36 8.30
CA ALA A 399 1.14 -5.45 9.75
C ALA A 399 1.62 -6.84 10.20
N ALA A 400 1.05 -7.91 9.66
CA ALA A 400 1.45 -9.27 9.99
C ALA A 400 2.88 -9.60 9.51
N ARG A 401 3.27 -9.12 8.33
CA ARG A 401 4.65 -9.23 7.81
C ARG A 401 5.64 -8.40 8.61
N THR A 402 5.21 -7.25 9.14
CA THR A 402 6.04 -6.44 10.04
C THR A 402 6.36 -7.21 11.32
N VAL A 403 5.36 -7.88 11.92
CA VAL A 403 5.59 -8.78 13.06
C VAL A 403 6.56 -9.90 12.66
N GLN A 404 6.37 -10.54 11.52
CA GLN A 404 7.25 -11.60 11.02
C GLN A 404 8.70 -11.13 10.83
N ALA A 405 8.92 -9.95 10.24
CA ALA A 405 10.25 -9.39 10.01
C ALA A 405 10.96 -9.07 11.34
N LEU A 406 10.26 -8.44 12.28
CA LEU A 406 10.80 -8.16 13.62
C LEU A 406 11.16 -9.46 14.36
N ARG A 407 10.35 -10.51 14.24
CA ARG A 407 10.67 -11.83 14.80
C ARG A 407 11.87 -12.48 14.13
N ALA A 408 12.05 -12.33 12.81
CA ALA A 408 13.24 -12.78 12.10
C ALA A 408 14.52 -12.04 12.53
N GLU A 409 14.40 -10.81 13.02
CA GLU A 409 15.49 -10.05 13.67
C GLU A 409 15.75 -10.49 15.13
N GLY A 410 15.00 -11.46 15.66
CA GLY A 410 15.14 -11.98 17.03
C GLY A 410 14.42 -11.16 18.11
N LYS A 411 13.64 -10.14 17.75
CA LYS A 411 12.99 -9.21 18.69
C LYS A 411 11.72 -9.80 19.30
N ARG A 412 11.47 -9.53 20.57
CA ARG A 412 10.15 -9.72 21.19
C ARG A 412 9.23 -8.60 20.74
N VAL A 413 8.07 -8.94 20.19
CA VAL A 413 7.17 -7.99 19.53
C VAL A 413 5.88 -7.85 20.31
N LEU A 414 5.52 -6.64 20.71
CA LEU A 414 4.18 -6.32 21.17
C LEU A 414 3.29 -5.93 19.99
N LEU A 415 2.31 -6.77 19.66
CA LEU A 415 1.22 -6.43 18.75
C LEU A 415 0.00 -5.99 19.56
N HIS A 416 -0.44 -4.75 19.39
CA HIS A 416 -1.54 -4.23 20.20
C HIS A 416 -2.50 -3.32 19.44
N CYS A 417 -3.69 -3.17 19.99
CA CYS A 417 -4.62 -2.09 19.69
C CYS A 417 -5.18 -1.58 21.03
N VAL A 418 -6.17 -0.68 21.02
CA VAL A 418 -6.67 -0.08 22.26
C VAL A 418 -7.11 -1.14 23.30
N GLN A 419 -7.97 -2.10 22.91
CA GLN A 419 -8.55 -3.09 23.83
C GLN A 419 -8.10 -4.53 23.57
N ALA A 420 -7.26 -4.78 22.55
CA ALA A 420 -6.98 -6.13 22.03
C ALA A 420 -8.22 -6.93 21.57
N HIS A 421 -9.37 -6.28 21.38
CA HIS A 421 -10.64 -6.98 21.10
C HIS A 421 -10.82 -7.34 19.63
N SER A 422 -10.38 -6.46 18.71
CA SER A 422 -10.73 -6.55 17.29
C SER A 422 -9.52 -6.61 16.36
N ARG A 423 -8.70 -5.55 16.34
CA ARG A 423 -7.57 -5.44 15.42
C ARG A 423 -6.42 -6.40 15.75
N THR A 424 -6.01 -6.46 17.03
CA THR A 424 -4.94 -7.35 17.50
C THR A 424 -5.15 -8.82 17.10
N PRO A 425 -6.30 -9.46 17.42
CA PRO A 425 -6.53 -10.85 17.05
C PRO A 425 -6.58 -11.05 15.53
N SER A 426 -7.10 -10.09 14.74
CA SER A 426 -7.13 -10.22 13.28
C SER A 426 -5.72 -10.22 12.67
N VAL A 427 -4.84 -9.30 13.08
CA VAL A 427 -3.45 -9.27 12.59
C VAL A 427 -2.67 -10.49 13.10
N ALA A 428 -2.89 -10.92 14.35
CA ALA A 428 -2.30 -12.15 14.89
C ALA A 428 -2.73 -13.41 14.12
N ALA A 429 -4.00 -13.48 13.70
CA ALA A 429 -4.49 -14.56 12.85
C ALA A 429 -3.82 -14.55 11.47
N ARG A 430 -3.68 -13.38 10.84
CA ARG A 430 -2.92 -13.26 9.59
C ARG A 430 -1.47 -13.71 9.77
N TYR A 431 -0.83 -13.31 10.85
CA TYR A 431 0.53 -13.73 11.20
C TYR A 431 0.64 -15.25 11.37
N SER A 432 -0.30 -15.90 12.07
CA SER A 432 -0.38 -17.36 12.16
C SER A 432 -0.39 -18.04 10.79
N MET A 433 -1.14 -17.50 9.83
CA MET A 433 -1.17 -18.03 8.47
C MET A 433 0.17 -17.88 7.74
N LEU A 434 0.86 -16.74 7.91
CA LEU A 434 2.18 -16.49 7.31
C LEU A 434 3.25 -17.48 7.81
N ILE A 435 3.12 -17.97 9.04
CA ILE A 435 4.01 -18.99 9.62
C ILE A 435 3.46 -20.42 9.48
N GLY A 436 2.40 -20.63 8.68
CA GLY A 436 1.85 -21.96 8.36
C GLY A 436 1.06 -22.62 9.49
N ARG A 437 0.46 -21.84 10.39
CA ARG A 437 -0.30 -22.31 11.56
C ARG A 437 -1.78 -21.96 11.47
N ASP A 438 -2.62 -22.62 12.28
CA ASP A 438 -4.06 -22.39 12.29
C ASP A 438 -4.38 -21.01 12.90
N PRO A 439 -5.01 -20.08 12.14
CA PRO A 439 -5.37 -18.76 12.64
C PRO A 439 -6.46 -18.76 13.72
N TYR A 440 -7.27 -19.81 13.83
CA TYR A 440 -8.36 -19.88 14.80
C TYR A 440 -7.86 -20.10 16.24
N ASP A 441 -6.66 -20.65 16.42
CA ASP A 441 -6.04 -20.82 17.74
C ASP A 441 -5.79 -19.50 18.46
N VAL A 442 -5.64 -18.39 17.71
CA VAL A 442 -5.55 -17.04 18.27
C VAL A 442 -6.80 -16.69 19.08
N ARG A 443 -7.99 -17.16 18.66
CA ARG A 443 -9.23 -16.93 19.43
C ARG A 443 -9.26 -17.73 20.71
N SER A 444 -8.64 -18.90 20.73
CA SER A 444 -8.48 -19.72 21.94
C SER A 444 -7.53 -19.05 22.92
N ALA A 445 -6.41 -18.47 22.44
CA ALA A 445 -5.46 -17.73 23.24
C ALA A 445 -5.99 -16.37 23.76
N MET A 446 -6.97 -15.78 23.07
CA MET A 446 -7.60 -14.50 23.43
C MET A 446 -9.12 -14.68 23.68
N PRO A 447 -9.55 -15.31 24.78
CA PRO A 447 -10.97 -15.63 25.03
C PRO A 447 -11.89 -14.40 25.14
N TRP A 448 -11.33 -13.23 25.46
CA TRP A 448 -12.04 -11.94 25.48
C TRP A 448 -12.21 -11.31 24.10
N ALA A 449 -11.40 -11.71 23.10
CA ALA A 449 -11.43 -11.13 21.78
C ALA A 449 -12.76 -11.37 21.06
N ARG A 450 -13.25 -10.33 20.39
CA ARG A 450 -14.47 -10.36 19.58
C ARG A 450 -14.19 -9.59 18.29
N PRO A 451 -13.37 -10.15 17.37
CA PRO A 451 -12.98 -9.42 16.18
C PRO A 451 -14.15 -9.10 15.28
N LYS A 452 -14.16 -7.88 14.75
CA LYS A 452 -15.15 -7.48 13.75
C LYS A 452 -15.05 -8.44 12.57
N ARG A 453 -16.20 -8.94 12.13
CA ARG A 453 -16.32 -9.98 11.10
C ARG A 453 -15.53 -9.64 9.85
N GLU A 454 -15.60 -8.38 9.41
CA GLU A 454 -14.89 -7.90 8.23
C GLU A 454 -13.36 -7.95 8.41
N LEU A 455 -12.82 -7.32 9.46
CA LEU A 455 -11.38 -7.38 9.75
C LEU A 455 -10.89 -8.82 9.88
N TRP A 456 -11.64 -9.67 10.58
CA TRP A 456 -11.29 -11.06 10.75
C TRP A 456 -11.26 -11.80 9.41
N ASN A 457 -12.34 -11.69 8.63
CA ASN A 457 -12.47 -12.36 7.35
C ASN A 457 -11.40 -11.88 6.35
N THR A 458 -11.18 -10.57 6.25
CA THR A 458 -10.13 -10.01 5.38
C THR A 458 -8.73 -10.41 5.85
N ALA A 459 -8.45 -10.44 7.15
CA ALA A 459 -7.18 -10.94 7.68
C ALA A 459 -6.98 -12.42 7.37
N LEU A 460 -8.05 -13.21 7.45
CA LEU A 460 -8.01 -14.58 7.00
C LEU A 460 -7.82 -14.66 5.49
N GLY A 461 -8.10 -13.62 4.70
CA GLY A 461 -8.15 -13.51 3.23
C GLY A 461 -9.45 -14.08 2.62
N ASN A 462 -10.48 -14.21 3.44
CA ASN A 462 -11.86 -14.48 3.03
C ASN A 462 -12.50 -13.12 2.71
N THR A 463 -12.02 -12.41 1.70
CA THR A 463 -12.60 -11.12 1.33
C THR A 463 -14.04 -11.34 0.86
N ALA A 464 -14.98 -10.91 1.70
CA ALA A 464 -16.36 -10.76 1.31
C ALA A 464 -16.43 -9.55 0.38
N VAL A 465 -16.36 -9.79 -0.93
CA VAL A 465 -17.10 -8.92 -1.84
C VAL A 465 -18.57 -9.03 -1.41
N GLY A 466 -19.20 -7.88 -1.20
CA GLY A 466 -20.38 -7.72 -0.34
C GLY A 466 -21.43 -8.83 -0.44
N ASN A 467 -21.97 -9.25 0.71
CA ASN A 467 -22.98 -10.29 0.70
C ASN A 467 -24.22 -9.87 1.51
N THR A 468 -25.29 -9.62 0.77
CA THR A 468 -26.66 -10.00 1.15
C THR A 468 -27.28 -10.80 -0.01
N GLY A 469 -26.91 -12.07 -0.20
CA GLY A 469 -27.41 -12.90 -1.29
C GLY A 469 -26.90 -14.35 -1.44
N GLY A 470 -25.69 -14.70 -1.00
CA GLY A 470 -25.07 -16.00 -1.33
C GLY A 470 -25.88 -17.22 -0.86
N SER A 471 -26.22 -18.10 -1.81
CA SER A 471 -26.94 -19.35 -1.58
C SER A 471 -25.97 -20.54 -1.50
N MET A 472 -26.42 -21.68 -0.95
CA MET A 472 -25.60 -22.89 -0.98
C MET A 472 -25.44 -23.38 -2.44
N PRO A 473 -24.20 -23.57 -2.95
CA PRO A 473 -23.99 -24.02 -4.32
C PRO A 473 -24.54 -25.44 -4.52
N ALA A 474 -25.18 -25.66 -5.66
CA ALA A 474 -25.52 -27.01 -6.11
C ALA A 474 -24.23 -27.78 -6.44
N ILE A 475 -24.03 -28.94 -5.79
CA ILE A 475 -22.85 -29.78 -6.06
C ILE A 475 -23.24 -30.88 -7.05
N THR A 476 -22.53 -30.95 -8.16
CA THR A 476 -22.65 -32.03 -9.14
C THR A 476 -21.35 -32.80 -9.26
N VAL A 477 -21.40 -34.01 -9.81
CA VAL A 477 -20.23 -34.87 -10.00
C VAL A 477 -20.14 -35.31 -11.45
N VAL A 478 -18.99 -35.08 -12.07
CA VAL A 478 -18.67 -35.52 -13.43
C VAL A 478 -17.48 -36.48 -13.38
N GLU A 479 -17.62 -37.60 -14.08
CA GLU A 479 -16.48 -38.47 -14.41
C GLU A 479 -15.90 -38.01 -15.74
N GLY A 480 -14.64 -37.56 -15.77
CA GLY A 480 -14.01 -37.08 -17.00
C GLY A 480 -12.76 -36.22 -16.79
N ASP A 481 -12.35 -35.57 -17.88
CA ASP A 481 -11.24 -34.62 -17.90
C ASP A 481 -11.75 -33.21 -17.57
N ILE A 482 -11.17 -32.59 -16.53
CA ILE A 482 -11.57 -31.25 -16.11
C ILE A 482 -11.31 -30.19 -17.19
N THR A 483 -10.33 -30.41 -18.07
CA THR A 483 -9.91 -29.46 -19.11
C THR A 483 -10.92 -29.31 -20.24
N THR A 484 -11.88 -30.23 -20.37
CA THR A 484 -12.90 -30.21 -21.42
C THR A 484 -14.22 -29.56 -20.98
N LEU A 485 -14.34 -29.15 -19.72
CA LEU A 485 -15.58 -28.58 -19.17
C LEU A 485 -15.75 -27.11 -19.57
N THR A 486 -16.97 -26.76 -19.96
CA THR A 486 -17.40 -25.37 -20.16
C THR A 486 -17.99 -24.83 -18.87
N VAL A 487 -17.22 -24.02 -18.15
CA VAL A 487 -17.58 -23.40 -16.87
C VAL A 487 -16.94 -22.01 -16.78
N ASP A 488 -17.33 -21.17 -15.84
CA ASP A 488 -16.69 -19.85 -15.68
C ASP A 488 -15.24 -20.00 -15.19
N ALA A 489 -14.99 -20.88 -14.23
CA ALA A 489 -13.66 -21.13 -13.70
C ALA A 489 -13.35 -22.61 -13.47
N ILE A 490 -12.12 -23.03 -13.81
CA ILE A 490 -11.58 -24.34 -13.44
C ILE A 490 -10.57 -24.15 -12.32
N VAL A 491 -10.64 -24.99 -11.29
CA VAL A 491 -9.66 -25.00 -10.21
C VAL A 491 -8.51 -25.94 -10.55
N ASN A 492 -7.30 -25.40 -10.49
CA ASN A 492 -6.07 -26.14 -10.64
C ASN A 492 -5.48 -26.50 -9.27
N ALA A 493 -5.31 -27.79 -8.99
CA ALA A 493 -4.58 -28.28 -7.82
C ALA A 493 -3.07 -28.16 -8.07
N ALA A 494 -2.55 -26.94 -7.87
CA ALA A 494 -1.18 -26.55 -8.14
C ALA A 494 -0.24 -26.87 -6.98
N ASN A 495 1.06 -26.70 -7.23
CA ASN A 495 2.08 -26.64 -6.19
C ASN A 495 2.46 -25.18 -5.87
N SER A 496 3.12 -24.94 -4.73
CA SER A 496 3.46 -23.57 -4.28
C SER A 496 4.32 -22.78 -5.26
N ARG A 497 5.04 -23.42 -6.19
CA ARG A 497 5.83 -22.70 -7.19
C ARG A 497 4.99 -22.07 -8.29
N LEU A 498 3.75 -22.51 -8.52
CA LEU A 498 2.87 -22.06 -9.63
C LEU A 498 3.43 -22.23 -11.06
N LEU A 499 4.64 -22.75 -11.24
CA LEU A 499 5.29 -22.89 -12.56
C LEU A 499 4.98 -24.24 -13.23
N GLY A 500 3.74 -24.72 -13.06
CA GLY A 500 3.28 -26.02 -13.54
C GLY A 500 3.83 -27.23 -12.75
N GLY A 501 3.45 -28.41 -13.22
CA GLY A 501 3.66 -29.67 -12.50
C GLY A 501 3.06 -30.89 -13.21
N GLY A 502 2.91 -31.98 -12.47
CA GLY A 502 2.31 -33.24 -12.97
C GLY A 502 0.81 -33.35 -12.70
N GLY A 503 0.19 -34.45 -13.12
CA GLY A 503 -1.23 -34.71 -12.85
C GLY A 503 -2.18 -33.69 -13.50
N VAL A 504 -3.17 -33.23 -12.73
CA VAL A 504 -4.18 -32.26 -13.20
C VAL A 504 -3.57 -30.91 -13.57
N ASP A 505 -2.55 -30.47 -12.83
CA ASP A 505 -1.82 -29.21 -13.08
C ASP A 505 -1.15 -29.24 -14.46
N GLY A 506 -0.40 -30.31 -14.74
CA GLY A 506 0.18 -30.51 -16.06
C GLY A 506 -0.86 -30.62 -17.18
N ALA A 507 -2.03 -31.23 -16.92
CA ALA A 507 -3.10 -31.32 -17.91
C ALA A 507 -3.69 -29.94 -18.24
N ILE A 508 -3.97 -29.13 -17.22
CA ILE A 508 -4.48 -27.76 -17.36
C ILE A 508 -3.48 -26.87 -18.12
N HIS A 509 -2.19 -26.91 -17.77
CA HIS A 509 -1.16 -26.14 -18.49
C HIS A 509 -1.00 -26.58 -19.96
N ARG A 510 -1.09 -27.88 -20.26
CA ARG A 510 -1.01 -28.38 -21.65
C ARG A 510 -2.22 -27.95 -22.48
N ALA A 511 -3.43 -28.07 -21.91
CA ALA A 511 -4.66 -27.75 -22.60
C ALA A 511 -4.87 -26.22 -22.75
N GLY A 512 -4.57 -25.45 -21.72
CA GLY A 512 -4.69 -23.99 -21.73
C GLY A 512 -3.55 -23.26 -22.45
N GLY A 513 -2.41 -23.93 -22.68
CA GLY A 513 -1.31 -23.37 -23.44
C GLY A 513 -0.40 -22.42 -22.63
N PRO A 514 0.56 -21.76 -23.29
CA PRO A 514 1.63 -21.00 -22.63
C PRO A 514 1.13 -19.75 -21.89
N GLU A 515 -0.06 -19.24 -22.19
CA GLU A 515 -0.60 -18.03 -21.54
C GLU A 515 -0.80 -18.21 -20.03
N ILE A 516 -1.19 -19.42 -19.60
CA ILE A 516 -1.36 -19.73 -18.16
C ILE A 516 -0.01 -19.65 -17.44
N LEU A 517 1.04 -20.25 -18.01
CA LEU A 517 2.38 -20.23 -17.40
C LEU A 517 2.92 -18.80 -17.33
N LYS A 518 2.76 -18.01 -18.40
CA LYS A 518 3.19 -16.61 -18.42
C LYS A 518 2.47 -15.79 -17.35
N ALA A 519 1.17 -16.00 -17.14
CA ALA A 519 0.43 -15.35 -16.07
C ALA A 519 0.93 -15.77 -14.67
N CYS A 520 1.25 -17.06 -14.49
CA CYS A 520 1.85 -17.56 -13.25
C CYS A 520 3.26 -16.99 -12.99
N GLU A 521 4.07 -16.81 -14.04
CA GLU A 521 5.38 -16.17 -13.96
C GLU A 521 5.26 -14.71 -13.54
N VAL A 522 4.29 -13.97 -14.09
CA VAL A 522 3.99 -12.60 -13.64
C VAL A 522 3.65 -12.60 -12.15
N LEU A 523 2.77 -13.50 -11.68
CA LEU A 523 2.46 -13.60 -10.25
C LEU A 523 3.71 -13.92 -9.41
N ARG A 524 4.55 -14.85 -9.87
CA ARG A 524 5.80 -15.24 -9.21
C ARG A 524 6.86 -14.14 -9.20
N ASN A 525 6.83 -13.22 -10.16
CA ASN A 525 7.76 -12.10 -10.24
C ASN A 525 7.22 -10.84 -9.57
N THR A 526 5.95 -10.84 -9.14
CA THR A 526 5.28 -9.66 -8.58
C THR A 526 4.65 -9.97 -7.23
N SER A 527 3.43 -10.52 -7.22
CA SER A 527 2.58 -10.62 -6.04
C SER A 527 2.89 -11.82 -5.13
N LEU A 528 3.59 -12.84 -5.65
CA LEU A 528 3.88 -14.10 -4.96
C LEU A 528 5.34 -14.54 -5.18
N PRO A 529 6.36 -13.73 -4.82
CA PRO A 529 7.77 -14.06 -5.01
C PRO A 529 8.19 -15.35 -4.28
N ASP A 530 7.59 -15.61 -3.13
CA ASP A 530 7.82 -16.84 -2.36
C ASP A 530 6.91 -18.00 -2.80
N GLY A 531 5.91 -17.71 -3.62
CA GLY A 531 4.94 -18.68 -4.13
C GLY A 531 3.61 -18.64 -3.41
N LEU A 532 2.71 -19.52 -3.84
CA LEU A 532 1.37 -19.60 -3.26
C LEU A 532 1.41 -20.46 -1.98
N PRO A 533 1.03 -19.90 -0.82
CA PRO A 533 0.97 -20.67 0.42
C PRO A 533 -0.02 -21.83 0.35
N VAL A 534 0.22 -22.87 1.15
CA VAL A 534 -0.72 -23.98 1.29
C VAL A 534 -2.05 -23.49 1.83
N GLY A 535 -3.16 -23.90 1.21
CA GLY A 535 -4.52 -23.48 1.55
C GLY A 535 -4.96 -22.14 0.93
N ALA A 536 -4.09 -21.47 0.18
CA ALA A 536 -4.40 -20.24 -0.54
C ALA A 536 -4.75 -20.51 -2.02
N ALA A 537 -5.43 -19.55 -2.65
CA ALA A 537 -5.83 -19.60 -4.06
C ALA A 537 -5.56 -18.26 -4.77
N VAL A 538 -5.33 -18.30 -6.09
CA VAL A 538 -5.15 -17.12 -6.96
C VAL A 538 -5.71 -17.42 -8.35
N ALA A 539 -6.19 -16.42 -9.08
CA ALA A 539 -6.71 -16.58 -10.44
C ALA A 539 -5.71 -16.11 -11.50
N THR A 540 -5.76 -16.76 -12.67
CA THR A 540 -5.11 -16.33 -13.91
C THR A 540 -6.08 -16.47 -15.09
N THR A 541 -5.64 -16.02 -16.27
CA THR A 541 -6.27 -16.40 -17.54
C THR A 541 -6.36 -17.92 -17.68
N ALA A 542 -7.38 -18.40 -18.39
CA ALA A 542 -7.54 -19.82 -18.74
C ALA A 542 -6.85 -20.20 -20.06
N GLY A 543 -6.24 -19.23 -20.76
CA GLY A 543 -5.63 -19.44 -22.07
C GLY A 543 -6.65 -20.02 -23.06
N LYS A 544 -6.36 -21.21 -23.58
CA LYS A 544 -7.17 -21.91 -24.59
C LYS A 544 -8.27 -22.83 -24.03
N LEU A 545 -8.43 -22.92 -22.71
CA LEU A 545 -9.46 -23.76 -22.10
C LEU A 545 -10.87 -23.23 -22.42
N HIS A 546 -11.88 -24.10 -22.25
CA HIS A 546 -13.29 -23.72 -22.39
C HIS A 546 -13.84 -22.99 -21.15
N ALA A 547 -12.94 -22.55 -20.26
CA ALA A 547 -13.24 -21.75 -19.08
C ALA A 547 -12.76 -20.31 -19.26
N LYS A 548 -13.32 -19.37 -18.50
CA LYS A 548 -12.92 -17.96 -18.55
C LYS A 548 -11.67 -17.69 -17.71
N ALA A 549 -11.51 -18.42 -16.60
CA ALA A 549 -10.38 -18.30 -15.70
C ALA A 549 -9.89 -19.66 -15.17
N VAL A 550 -8.63 -19.70 -14.74
CA VAL A 550 -8.09 -20.81 -13.94
C VAL A 550 -7.76 -20.29 -12.55
N ILE A 551 -8.26 -20.98 -11.52
CA ILE A 551 -8.00 -20.67 -10.12
C ILE A 551 -6.98 -21.69 -9.60
N HIS A 552 -5.73 -21.25 -9.41
CA HIS A 552 -4.67 -22.06 -8.85
C HIS A 552 -4.78 -22.10 -7.33
N THR A 553 -4.78 -23.30 -6.74
CA THR A 553 -4.83 -23.49 -5.29
C THR A 553 -3.85 -24.57 -4.85
N VAL A 554 -3.25 -24.41 -3.67
CA VAL A 554 -2.26 -25.37 -3.14
C VAL A 554 -2.85 -26.18 -2.01
N GLY A 555 -3.06 -27.47 -2.24
CA GLY A 555 -3.47 -28.40 -1.18
C GLY A 555 -2.32 -28.82 -0.25
N PRO A 556 -2.58 -29.20 1.00
CA PRO A 556 -1.55 -29.76 1.89
C PRO A 556 -1.18 -31.20 1.50
N ARG A 557 0.09 -31.58 1.72
CA ARG A 557 0.49 -33.01 1.73
C ARG A 557 -0.09 -33.71 2.96
N TYR A 558 -0.64 -34.90 2.77
CA TYR A 558 -1.20 -35.69 3.86
C TYR A 558 -0.13 -36.09 4.88
N SER A 559 -0.50 -36.03 6.17
CA SER A 559 0.33 -36.46 7.29
C SER A 559 -0.49 -37.36 8.20
N ARG A 560 0.12 -38.43 8.71
CA ARG A 560 -0.49 -39.29 9.74
C ARG A 560 -0.34 -38.72 11.16
N SER A 561 0.60 -37.78 11.36
CA SER A 561 0.95 -37.23 12.67
C SER A 561 0.48 -35.80 12.90
N GLU A 562 0.05 -35.08 11.85
CA GLU A 562 -0.39 -33.70 11.92
C GLU A 562 -1.73 -33.55 11.20
N ASP A 563 -2.74 -32.97 11.87
CA ASP A 563 -4.01 -32.66 11.22
C ASP A 563 -3.88 -31.40 10.36
N ARG A 564 -3.97 -31.59 9.05
CA ARG A 564 -3.93 -30.50 8.05
C ARG A 564 -5.28 -30.29 7.37
N SER A 565 -6.35 -30.85 7.92
CA SER A 565 -7.68 -30.82 7.33
C SER A 565 -8.22 -29.40 7.19
N GLY A 566 -7.86 -28.50 8.09
CA GLY A 566 -8.14 -27.06 7.99
C GLY A 566 -7.56 -26.43 6.73
N LEU A 567 -6.29 -26.71 6.41
CA LEU A 567 -5.64 -26.22 5.19
C LEU A 567 -6.27 -26.81 3.92
N LEU A 568 -6.68 -28.08 3.95
CA LEU A 568 -7.38 -28.70 2.83
C LEU A 568 -8.75 -28.03 2.60
N ARG A 569 -9.54 -27.82 3.66
CA ARG A 569 -10.82 -27.09 3.57
C ARG A 569 -10.59 -25.66 3.08
N SER A 570 -9.53 -25.00 3.54
CA SER A 570 -9.15 -23.66 3.09
C SER A 570 -8.92 -23.60 1.58
N ALA A 571 -8.23 -24.60 1.00
CA ALA A 571 -8.00 -24.64 -0.44
C ALA A 571 -9.30 -24.59 -1.25
N TYR A 572 -10.36 -25.27 -0.79
CA TYR A 572 -11.69 -25.23 -1.40
C TYR A 572 -12.40 -23.90 -1.17
N THR A 573 -12.52 -23.46 0.09
CA THR A 573 -13.24 -22.22 0.42
C THR A 573 -12.60 -20.99 -0.21
N ARG A 574 -11.26 -20.98 -0.34
CA ARG A 574 -10.52 -19.91 -0.98
C ARG A 574 -10.67 -19.88 -2.48
N SER A 575 -10.68 -21.05 -3.12
CA SER A 575 -10.98 -21.10 -4.55
C SER A 575 -12.38 -20.56 -4.84
N LEU A 576 -13.37 -20.81 -3.99
CA LEU A 576 -14.71 -20.22 -4.12
C LEU A 576 -14.71 -18.70 -3.90
N ALA A 577 -14.00 -18.20 -2.88
CA ALA A 577 -13.87 -16.75 -2.66
C ALA A 577 -13.19 -16.04 -3.84
N VAL A 578 -12.16 -16.67 -4.43
CA VAL A 578 -11.52 -16.14 -5.65
C VAL A 578 -12.51 -16.19 -6.82
N ALA A 579 -13.30 -17.25 -6.96
CA ALA A 579 -14.35 -17.35 -7.98
C ALA A 579 -15.38 -16.20 -7.86
N ASP A 580 -15.79 -15.87 -6.63
CA ASP A 580 -16.68 -14.73 -6.37
C ASP A 580 -16.03 -13.41 -6.81
N SER A 581 -14.74 -13.20 -6.51
CA SER A 581 -14.02 -11.97 -6.87
C SER A 581 -13.90 -11.73 -8.37
N ILE A 582 -13.97 -12.79 -9.18
CA ILE A 582 -13.96 -12.71 -10.65
C ILE A 582 -15.35 -12.86 -11.27
N GLY A 583 -16.41 -12.89 -10.45
CA GLY A 583 -17.81 -12.99 -10.89
C GLY A 583 -18.20 -14.35 -11.49
N ALA A 584 -17.49 -15.43 -11.17
CA ALA A 584 -17.80 -16.77 -11.66
C ALA A 584 -19.04 -17.36 -10.97
N ARG A 585 -19.97 -17.93 -11.75
CA ARG A 585 -21.18 -18.61 -11.24
C ARG A 585 -21.08 -20.13 -11.30
N THR A 586 -20.21 -20.65 -12.16
CA THR A 586 -19.96 -22.09 -12.32
C THR A 586 -18.47 -22.43 -12.14
N VAL A 587 -18.16 -23.35 -11.23
CA VAL A 587 -16.77 -23.71 -10.88
C VAL A 587 -16.55 -25.22 -10.91
N ALA A 588 -15.52 -25.67 -11.62
CA ALA A 588 -15.12 -27.07 -11.64
C ALA A 588 -13.90 -27.32 -10.72
N PHE A 589 -13.99 -28.33 -9.85
CA PHE A 589 -12.92 -28.71 -8.92
C PHE A 589 -12.43 -30.14 -9.19
N PRO A 590 -11.11 -30.39 -9.20
CA PRO A 590 -10.58 -31.73 -9.01
C PRO A 590 -10.66 -32.11 -7.52
N LEU A 591 -10.36 -33.38 -7.20
CA LEU A 591 -10.14 -33.79 -5.81
C LEU A 591 -8.73 -33.36 -5.35
N ILE A 592 -8.65 -32.26 -4.62
CA ILE A 592 -7.40 -31.64 -4.17
C ILE A 592 -6.70 -32.59 -3.17
N SER A 593 -5.37 -32.69 -3.30
CA SER A 593 -4.47 -33.49 -2.44
C SER A 593 -4.62 -35.02 -2.50
N ALA A 594 -5.65 -35.57 -3.14
CA ALA A 594 -5.89 -37.03 -3.20
C ALA A 594 -5.04 -37.79 -4.24
N GLY A 595 -4.22 -37.08 -5.02
CA GLY A 595 -3.24 -37.65 -5.94
C GLY A 595 -1.87 -37.82 -5.31
N VAL A 596 -0.86 -37.15 -5.88
CA VAL A 596 0.56 -37.22 -5.44
C VAL A 596 0.75 -36.80 -3.97
N TYR A 597 -0.16 -36.01 -3.41
CA TYR A 597 -0.11 -35.56 -2.01
C TYR A 597 -0.69 -36.57 -1.00
N GLY A 598 -1.21 -37.71 -1.49
CA GLY A 598 -1.46 -38.90 -0.69
C GLY A 598 -2.62 -38.81 0.29
N TRP A 599 -3.52 -37.83 0.16
CA TRP A 599 -4.69 -37.73 1.04
C TRP A 599 -5.64 -38.91 0.82
N PRO A 600 -6.09 -39.60 1.89
CA PRO A 600 -7.06 -40.70 1.76
C PRO A 600 -8.33 -40.24 1.03
N LYS A 601 -8.69 -40.91 -0.07
CA LYS A 601 -9.74 -40.44 -1.01
C LYS A 601 -11.08 -40.20 -0.33
N GLU A 602 -11.54 -41.12 0.52
CA GLU A 602 -12.79 -41.02 1.27
C GLU A 602 -12.81 -39.78 2.16
N ASP A 603 -11.68 -39.49 2.83
CA ASP A 603 -11.58 -38.31 3.68
C ASP A 603 -11.48 -37.02 2.86
N ALA A 604 -10.68 -37.01 1.78
CA ALA A 604 -10.59 -35.86 0.88
C ALA A 604 -11.96 -35.46 0.32
N VAL A 605 -12.78 -36.45 -0.07
CA VAL A 605 -14.15 -36.21 -0.56
C VAL A 605 -15.02 -35.59 0.55
N ARG A 606 -14.95 -36.10 1.78
CA ARG A 606 -15.70 -35.51 2.91
C ARG A 606 -15.27 -34.07 3.19
N GLN A 607 -13.96 -33.80 3.21
CA GLN A 607 -13.43 -32.45 3.43
C GLN A 607 -13.86 -31.48 2.32
N ALA A 608 -13.80 -31.92 1.06
CA ALA A 608 -14.24 -31.14 -0.10
C ALA A 608 -15.73 -30.77 -0.01
N VAL A 609 -16.61 -31.77 0.16
CA VAL A 609 -18.06 -31.55 0.25
C VAL A 609 -18.42 -30.69 1.45
N SER A 610 -17.79 -30.93 2.61
CA SER A 610 -18.00 -30.11 3.81
C SER A 610 -17.60 -28.66 3.59
N ALA A 611 -16.43 -28.41 2.99
CA ALA A 611 -15.95 -27.06 2.70
C ALA A 611 -16.87 -26.33 1.70
N ILE A 612 -17.29 -27.00 0.62
CA ILE A 612 -18.15 -26.41 -0.41
C ILE A 612 -19.55 -26.09 0.15
N ARG A 613 -20.16 -27.01 0.91
CA ARG A 613 -21.49 -26.78 1.52
C ARG A 613 -21.47 -25.66 2.56
N ALA A 614 -20.36 -25.50 3.28
CA ALA A 614 -20.21 -24.47 4.30
C ALA A 614 -19.80 -23.10 3.74
N ALA A 615 -19.37 -23.03 2.48
CA ALA A 615 -18.95 -21.80 1.86
C ALA A 615 -20.13 -20.86 1.61
N LYS A 616 -19.94 -19.58 1.93
CA LYS A 616 -20.84 -18.50 1.48
C LYS A 616 -20.26 -17.95 0.20
N THR A 617 -20.90 -18.24 -0.91
CA THR A 617 -20.39 -17.94 -2.25
C THR A 617 -21.54 -17.52 -3.17
N GLU A 618 -21.19 -16.77 -4.19
CA GLU A 618 -22.06 -16.37 -5.30
C GLU A 618 -22.06 -17.43 -6.42
N VAL A 619 -21.18 -18.43 -6.33
CA VAL A 619 -21.16 -19.61 -7.20
C VAL A 619 -22.46 -20.39 -7.02
N GLU A 620 -23.16 -20.60 -8.13
CA GLU A 620 -24.44 -21.32 -8.17
C GLU A 620 -24.22 -22.82 -8.28
N THR A 621 -23.22 -23.26 -9.06
CA THR A 621 -22.93 -24.66 -9.30
C THR A 621 -21.45 -24.97 -9.14
N VAL A 622 -21.15 -25.98 -8.31
CA VAL A 622 -19.84 -26.58 -8.18
C VAL A 622 -19.84 -27.97 -8.80
N THR A 623 -18.97 -28.22 -9.76
CA THR A 623 -18.79 -29.53 -10.40
C THR A 623 -17.54 -30.19 -9.85
N LEU A 624 -17.70 -31.26 -9.07
CA LEU A 624 -16.59 -32.11 -8.65
C LEU A 624 -16.24 -33.08 -9.78
N VAL A 625 -15.00 -33.00 -10.27
CA VAL A 625 -14.52 -33.77 -11.42
C VAL A 625 -13.62 -34.89 -10.95
N ALA A 626 -14.04 -36.11 -11.22
CA ALA A 626 -13.29 -37.32 -10.94
C ALA A 626 -12.73 -37.90 -12.25
N PHE A 627 -11.44 -38.19 -12.28
CA PHE A 627 -10.81 -38.80 -13.47
C PHE A 627 -11.21 -40.27 -13.68
N ASN A 628 -11.73 -40.94 -12.66
CA ASN A 628 -12.17 -42.34 -12.74
C ASN A 628 -13.47 -42.58 -11.99
N LYS A 629 -14.16 -43.64 -12.40
CA LYS A 629 -15.43 -44.09 -11.84
C LYS A 629 -15.42 -44.29 -10.33
N GLU A 630 -14.37 -44.91 -9.77
CA GLU A 630 -14.26 -45.17 -8.33
C GLU A 630 -14.37 -43.87 -7.50
N THR A 631 -13.62 -42.85 -7.91
CA THR A 631 -13.63 -41.54 -7.23
C THR A 631 -14.95 -40.80 -7.48
N ALA A 632 -15.52 -40.91 -8.69
CA ALA A 632 -16.83 -40.34 -9.00
C ALA A 632 -17.93 -40.93 -8.13
N ASP A 633 -17.93 -42.25 -7.92
CA ASP A 633 -18.90 -42.94 -7.08
C ASP A 633 -18.75 -42.57 -5.60
N LEU A 634 -17.52 -42.36 -5.12
CA LEU A 634 -17.27 -41.81 -3.78
C LEU A 634 -17.86 -40.40 -3.62
N MET A 635 -17.62 -39.52 -4.59
CA MET A 635 -18.17 -38.16 -4.58
C MET A 635 -19.70 -38.17 -4.63
N ARG A 636 -20.31 -38.98 -5.51
CA ARG A 636 -21.77 -39.12 -5.63
C ARG A 636 -22.40 -39.57 -4.31
N ARG A 637 -21.79 -40.53 -3.62
CA ARG A 637 -22.25 -40.98 -2.29
C ARG A 637 -22.16 -39.89 -1.22
N ALA A 638 -21.17 -39.00 -1.31
CA ALA A 638 -20.96 -37.95 -0.32
C ALA A 638 -21.87 -36.72 -0.52
N ILE A 639 -22.37 -36.50 -1.75
CA ILE A 639 -23.27 -35.38 -2.06
C ILE A 639 -24.75 -35.75 -1.98
N ALA A 640 -25.08 -37.05 -2.03
CA ALA A 640 -26.40 -37.58 -1.66
C ALA A 640 -26.68 -37.31 -0.18
#